data_AF-A0A5A8EDD1-F1
#
_entry.id   AF-A0A5A8EDD1-F1
#
_cell.length_a   1.000
_cell.length_b   1.000
_cell.length_c   1.000
_cell.angle_alpha   90.00
_cell.angle_beta   90.00
_cell.angle_gamma   90.00
#
_symmetry.space_group_name_H-M   'P 1'
#
loop_
_entity.id
_entity.type
_entity.pdbx_description
1 polymer ?
#
loop_
_entity_poly.entity_id
_entity_poly.type
_entity_poly.pdbx_seq_one_letter_code
_entity_poly.pdbx_strand_id
1 'polypeptide(L)'
;MSGAPGGASLLADALAKGMRTTTEDGTIRLVARDAGVTDIGSLERDEQIGEVDIGINSLPHLRWVTAFPKMTALAAFACNLESCAGVENARALERLSLQSNRIGSASPVARLRSLRHLRLDDNAITDIAPLASLANLRRLDVSGNGLTTLRGLRLPRLETLRAARNRLSALGDACGCAALEELDLSSNPLTTLAGIRGCRSLESLSLSDCGLVDGTLESLGRLPALTELLLADNSLTSAALPRVTKASTRLVVLDLSNNSLEEDEEAAAADAEAEAAAAGARVDAAAARAAARSGPAASLLPALAPLSLLAELAIRRSGAASSLPAPPAAAATQPLPRSDLAPSAGKALRPMEDFATLQARADGFMASLASVRARMHATLDEGRPAKAGNMAAEAMTEEGMNEALYAAAEAGDAAEVASLLDSGASANQQHNDDRTALIAAASGGHVDAVDVLLDGEADLEAKDVRGATALLVAASKGQADVVDVLLDRGADLEARNVDGRTALIEAALGGHVHVLGLLLDRGADVEAKDIWGGTALLGGAYGGHVTALGLLLDCGAELEAKDNWGCTPLMQTAFRGHVEALELLLDRGGDIEAKDKSGSTALTMAASKGRVDALGLLLERGADMEAKTNAGESAQDLAREAGHPGLFQLALQRQFSRVRAFERARGEEALAAKREEMEAALAAAQSRHESAAREAARKLQMLTERIEKLEAAATAL
;
A
#
# COMPACT_ATOMS: atom_id res chain seq x y z
N MET A 1 0.86 -41.16 41.52
CA MET A 1 1.19 -41.57 40.14
C MET A 1 1.42 -40.29 39.36
N SER A 2 2.57 -40.24 38.69
CA SER A 2 3.27 -39.08 38.14
C SER A 2 2.53 -38.36 37.01
N GLY A 3 2.28 -37.07 37.19
CA GLY A 3 2.03 -36.13 36.08
C GLY A 3 3.32 -35.39 35.75
N ALA A 4 3.82 -35.56 34.53
CA ALA A 4 5.03 -34.89 34.06
C ALA A 4 4.78 -33.39 33.79
N PRO A 5 5.69 -32.47 34.15
CA PRO A 5 5.62 -31.07 33.76
C PRO A 5 6.29 -30.92 32.40
N GLY A 6 5.50 -30.91 31.33
CA GLY A 6 5.99 -30.81 29.95
C GLY A 6 5.34 -29.66 29.20
N GLY A 7 5.39 -28.46 29.76
CA GLY A 7 5.05 -27.22 29.06
C GLY A 7 6.31 -26.36 28.97
N ALA A 8 7.02 -26.42 27.85
CA ALA A 8 8.03 -25.41 27.54
C ALA A 8 7.34 -24.05 27.54
N SER A 9 7.88 -23.06 28.25
CA SER A 9 7.21 -21.77 28.38
C SER A 9 7.06 -21.13 27.00
N LEU A 10 5.84 -20.74 26.64
CA LEU A 10 5.55 -20.01 25.40
C LEU A 10 6.34 -18.70 25.32
N LEU A 11 6.76 -18.16 26.46
CA LEU A 11 7.67 -17.03 26.57
C LEU A 11 9.08 -17.42 26.11
N ALA A 12 9.62 -18.59 26.49
CA ALA A 12 10.91 -19.06 25.97
C ALA A 12 10.87 -19.35 24.48
N ASP A 13 9.76 -19.86 23.96
CA ASP A 13 9.59 -20.15 22.52
C ASP A 13 9.37 -18.86 21.70
N ALA A 14 8.68 -17.86 22.26
CA ALA A 14 8.55 -16.52 21.69
C ALA A 14 9.84 -15.69 21.80
N LEU A 15 10.61 -15.86 22.89
CA LEU A 15 11.95 -15.31 23.09
C LEU A 15 12.95 -15.93 22.11
N ALA A 16 12.88 -17.25 21.88
CA ALA A 16 13.74 -17.97 20.94
C ALA A 16 13.48 -17.59 19.47
N LYS A 17 12.25 -17.19 19.13
CA LYS A 17 11.84 -16.74 17.79
C LYS A 17 11.97 -15.22 17.56
N GLY A 18 12.57 -14.47 18.49
CA GLY A 18 12.82 -13.03 18.31
C GLY A 18 11.57 -12.14 18.32
N MET A 19 10.45 -12.59 18.90
CA MET A 19 9.16 -11.88 18.89
C MET A 19 9.02 -10.78 19.95
N ARG A 20 10.15 -10.30 20.50
CA ARG A 20 10.24 -9.24 21.51
C ARG A 20 10.90 -8.02 20.91
N THR A 21 10.20 -6.89 20.92
CA THR A 21 10.79 -5.58 20.58
C THR A 21 10.71 -4.68 21.80
N THR A 22 11.83 -4.06 22.18
CA THR A 22 11.87 -3.02 23.20
C THR A 22 11.61 -1.69 22.52
N THR A 23 10.58 -0.98 22.96
CA THR A 23 10.34 0.40 22.53
C THR A 23 11.37 1.33 23.17
N GLU A 24 11.52 2.55 22.64
CA GLU A 24 12.45 3.57 23.15
C GLU A 24 12.21 3.93 24.62
N ASP A 25 10.96 3.78 25.10
CA ASP A 25 10.56 4.01 26.49
C ASP A 25 10.87 2.82 27.43
N GLY A 26 11.54 1.79 26.93
CA GLY A 26 11.90 0.58 27.69
C GLY A 26 10.73 -0.38 27.94
N THR A 27 9.57 -0.17 27.31
CA THR A 27 8.44 -1.11 27.39
C THR A 27 8.61 -2.24 26.38
N ILE A 28 8.20 -3.45 26.79
CA ILE A 28 8.30 -4.62 25.92
C ILE A 28 7.02 -4.74 25.09
N ARG A 29 7.19 -4.83 23.77
CA ARG A 29 6.15 -5.22 22.82
C ARG A 29 6.33 -6.68 22.42
N LEU A 30 5.27 -7.46 22.59
CA LEU A 30 5.16 -8.84 22.14
C LEU A 30 4.29 -8.93 20.89
N VAL A 31 4.80 -9.57 19.84
CA VAL A 31 4.06 -9.77 18.58
C VAL A 31 3.97 -11.26 18.27
N ALA A 32 2.78 -11.84 18.39
CA ALA A 32 2.51 -13.26 18.13
C ALA A 32 1.43 -13.39 17.04
N ARG A 33 1.86 -13.28 15.78
CA ARG A 33 1.02 -13.49 14.58
C ARG A 33 1.41 -14.84 13.96
N ASP A 34 0.44 -15.71 13.68
CA ASP A 34 0.63 -17.07 13.10
C ASP A 34 1.43 -18.10 13.92
N ALA A 35 1.67 -17.85 15.22
CA ALA A 35 2.53 -18.72 16.03
C ALA A 35 1.83 -19.98 16.62
N GLY A 36 0.58 -20.29 16.25
CA GLY A 36 -0.14 -21.46 16.78
C GLY A 36 -0.36 -21.41 18.29
N VAL A 37 -0.34 -20.20 18.88
CA VAL A 37 -0.36 -19.99 20.33
C VAL A 37 -1.78 -20.18 20.84
N THR A 38 -2.03 -21.31 21.49
CA THR A 38 -3.34 -21.71 22.01
C THR A 38 -3.52 -21.45 23.50
N ASP A 39 -2.46 -21.17 24.27
CA ASP A 39 -2.55 -20.93 25.71
C ASP A 39 -1.59 -19.86 26.25
N ILE A 40 -2.05 -18.61 26.28
CA ILE A 40 -1.35 -17.45 26.87
C ILE A 40 -1.45 -17.45 28.41
N GLY A 41 -2.29 -18.30 29.00
CA GLY A 41 -2.51 -18.36 30.45
C GLY A 41 -1.30 -18.84 31.26
N SER A 42 -0.30 -19.41 30.59
CA SER A 42 0.95 -19.91 31.16
C SER A 42 2.07 -18.86 31.25
N LEU A 43 1.84 -17.63 30.79
CA LEU A 43 2.81 -16.54 30.95
C LEU A 43 2.91 -16.17 32.45
N GLU A 44 4.09 -16.41 33.03
CA GLU A 44 4.42 -15.90 34.37
C GLU A 44 4.31 -14.37 34.38
N ARG A 45 3.90 -13.79 35.52
CA ARG A 45 3.70 -12.34 35.68
C ARG A 45 4.97 -11.59 35.30
N ASP A 46 4.96 -10.93 34.15
CA ASP A 46 6.06 -10.08 33.71
C ASP A 46 5.60 -8.61 33.75
N GLU A 47 6.20 -7.86 34.68
CA GLU A 47 5.84 -6.46 34.93
C GLU A 47 6.40 -5.48 33.89
N GLN A 48 7.17 -5.94 32.90
CA GLN A 48 7.79 -5.09 31.87
C GLN A 48 7.03 -5.08 30.53
N ILE A 49 6.05 -5.98 30.35
CA ILE A 49 5.24 -6.04 29.13
C ILE A 49 4.22 -4.89 29.11
N GLY A 50 4.41 -4.00 28.14
CA GLY A 50 3.58 -2.80 27.93
C GLY A 50 2.61 -2.94 26.75
N GLU A 51 3.00 -3.68 25.71
CA GLU A 51 2.19 -3.87 24.50
C GLU A 51 2.11 -5.34 24.07
N VAL A 52 0.91 -5.81 23.73
CA VAL A 52 0.70 -7.17 23.22
C VAL A 52 -0.11 -7.12 21.93
N ASP A 53 0.41 -7.73 20.87
CA ASP A 53 -0.21 -7.83 19.54
C ASP A 53 -0.28 -9.30 19.12
N ILE A 54 -1.50 -9.81 19.02
CA ILE A 54 -1.78 -11.22 18.72
C ILE A 54 -2.70 -11.27 17.50
N GLY A 55 -2.40 -12.16 16.56
CA GLY A 55 -3.22 -12.33 15.35
C GLY A 55 -3.33 -13.78 14.90
N ILE A 56 -4.50 -14.15 14.35
CA ILE A 56 -4.73 -15.43 13.65
C ILE A 56 -4.44 -16.65 14.55
N ASN A 57 -5.10 -16.72 15.72
CA ASN A 57 -4.98 -17.84 16.66
C ASN A 57 -6.32 -18.10 17.35
N SER A 58 -6.68 -19.36 17.62
CA SER A 58 -7.89 -19.69 18.40
C SER A 58 -7.69 -19.41 19.90
N LEU A 59 -7.93 -18.17 20.33
CA LEU A 59 -7.89 -17.78 21.74
C LEU A 59 -9.31 -17.46 22.21
N PRO A 60 -10.00 -18.37 22.92
CA PRO A 60 -11.41 -18.15 23.27
C PRO A 60 -11.62 -17.10 24.38
N HIS A 61 -10.61 -16.80 25.21
CA HIS A 61 -10.75 -15.93 26.39
C HIS A 61 -9.54 -15.01 26.67
N LEU A 62 -9.79 -13.85 27.29
CA LEU A 62 -8.78 -12.82 27.61
C LEU A 62 -8.46 -12.72 29.12
N ARG A 63 -8.65 -13.79 29.90
CA ARG A 63 -8.43 -13.76 31.37
C ARG A 63 -6.97 -13.53 31.78
N TRP A 64 -6.03 -13.95 30.94
CA TRP A 64 -4.59 -13.79 31.14
C TRP A 64 -4.13 -12.33 31.17
N VAL A 65 -4.91 -11.40 30.60
CA VAL A 65 -4.60 -9.96 30.56
C VAL A 65 -4.33 -9.39 31.96
N THR A 66 -4.95 -9.98 32.99
CA THR A 66 -4.73 -9.61 34.40
C THR A 66 -3.32 -9.90 34.93
N ALA A 67 -2.54 -10.74 34.25
CA ALA A 67 -1.14 -11.00 34.58
C ALA A 67 -0.21 -9.82 34.25
N PHE A 68 -0.68 -8.84 33.46
CA PHE A 68 0.11 -7.70 32.96
C PHE A 68 -0.45 -6.36 33.45
N PRO A 69 -0.20 -5.96 34.71
CA PRO A 69 -0.81 -4.78 35.31
C PRO A 69 -0.35 -3.44 34.69
N LYS A 70 0.81 -3.40 34.02
CA LYS A 70 1.34 -2.22 33.33
C LYS A 70 1.03 -2.16 31.84
N MET A 71 0.26 -3.11 31.31
CA MET A 71 -0.07 -3.16 29.89
C MET A 71 -0.94 -1.95 29.49
N THR A 72 -0.44 -1.17 28.53
CA THR A 72 -1.10 0.04 28.01
C THR A 72 -1.75 -0.19 26.64
N ALA A 73 -1.33 -1.22 25.89
CA ALA A 73 -1.93 -1.58 24.61
C ALA A 73 -2.13 -3.09 24.42
N LEU A 74 -3.31 -3.47 23.93
CA LEU A 74 -3.66 -4.83 23.55
C LEU A 74 -4.32 -4.84 22.17
N ALA A 75 -3.78 -5.65 21.26
CA ALA A 75 -4.39 -5.97 19.97
C ALA A 75 -4.56 -7.49 19.84
N ALA A 76 -5.79 -7.94 19.57
CA ALA A 76 -6.12 -9.33 19.28
C ALA A 76 -6.99 -9.39 18.01
N PHE A 77 -6.36 -9.68 16.88
CA PHE A 77 -6.98 -9.67 15.55
C PHE A 77 -7.35 -11.08 15.08
N ALA A 78 -8.57 -11.28 14.62
CA ALA A 78 -8.98 -12.57 14.04
C ALA A 78 -8.70 -13.77 14.96
N CYS A 79 -8.90 -13.57 16.28
CA CYS A 79 -8.59 -14.57 17.30
C CYS A 79 -9.77 -15.51 17.64
N ASN A 80 -10.89 -15.36 16.93
CA ASN A 80 -12.13 -16.08 17.19
C ASN A 80 -12.67 -15.89 18.62
N LEU A 81 -12.43 -14.72 19.22
CA LEU A 81 -12.90 -14.39 20.57
C LEU A 81 -14.42 -14.25 20.59
N GLU A 82 -15.09 -15.03 21.45
CA GLU A 82 -16.55 -14.90 21.66
C GLU A 82 -16.90 -13.86 22.75
N SER A 83 -15.94 -13.53 23.61
CA SER A 83 -16.13 -12.61 24.72
C SER A 83 -14.86 -11.84 25.07
N CYS A 84 -15.01 -10.56 25.43
CA CYS A 84 -13.94 -9.75 26.01
C CYS A 84 -13.88 -9.83 27.55
N ALA A 85 -14.60 -10.79 28.16
CA ALA A 85 -14.54 -11.03 29.60
C ALA A 85 -13.10 -11.33 30.06
N GLY A 86 -12.70 -10.70 31.16
CA GLY A 86 -11.34 -10.78 31.71
C GLY A 86 -10.49 -9.53 31.48
N VAL A 87 -10.79 -8.72 30.46
CA VAL A 87 -10.07 -7.44 30.23
C VAL A 87 -10.41 -6.39 31.28
N GLU A 88 -11.58 -6.48 31.91
CA GLU A 88 -12.13 -5.55 32.92
C GLU A 88 -11.15 -5.06 34.00
N ASN A 89 -10.15 -5.88 34.34
CA ASN A 89 -9.19 -5.61 35.40
C ASN A 89 -7.89 -4.94 34.90
N ALA A 90 -7.71 -4.75 33.60
CA ALA A 90 -6.56 -4.09 32.99
C ALA A 90 -6.67 -2.55 33.05
N ARG A 91 -6.59 -1.99 34.27
CA ARG A 91 -6.86 -0.56 34.53
C ARG A 91 -5.89 0.41 33.84
N ALA A 92 -4.70 -0.03 33.45
CA ALA A 92 -3.70 0.78 32.76
C ALA A 92 -3.89 0.82 31.23
N LEU A 93 -4.86 0.06 30.69
CA LEU A 93 -5.04 -0.07 29.26
C LEU A 93 -5.57 1.22 28.64
N GLU A 94 -4.80 1.82 27.73
CA GLU A 94 -5.15 3.03 26.99
C GLU A 94 -5.62 2.72 25.56
N ARG A 95 -5.14 1.61 24.96
CA ARG A 95 -5.49 1.18 23.61
C ARG A 95 -5.93 -0.28 23.60
N LEU A 96 -7.13 -0.55 23.08
CA LEU A 96 -7.68 -1.89 22.93
C LEU A 96 -8.21 -2.10 21.51
N SER A 97 -7.74 -3.14 20.85
CA SER A 97 -8.18 -3.53 19.51
C SER A 97 -8.56 -5.00 19.47
N LEU A 98 -9.84 -5.29 19.31
CA LEU A 98 -10.39 -6.66 19.21
C LEU A 98 -11.14 -6.85 17.88
N GLN A 99 -10.61 -6.29 16.79
CA GLN A 99 -11.24 -6.31 15.48
C GLN A 99 -11.32 -7.74 14.87
N SER A 100 -12.34 -8.01 14.06
CA SER A 100 -12.59 -9.29 13.38
C SER A 100 -12.69 -10.50 14.33
N ASN A 101 -13.50 -10.39 15.37
CA ASN A 101 -13.79 -11.48 16.32
C ASN A 101 -15.29 -11.82 16.33
N ARG A 102 -15.74 -12.62 17.30
CA ARG A 102 -17.15 -13.01 17.49
C ARG A 102 -17.74 -12.43 18.78
N ILE A 103 -17.26 -11.26 19.21
CA ILE A 103 -17.66 -10.66 20.49
C ILE A 103 -19.09 -10.15 20.39
N GLY A 104 -19.98 -10.67 21.24
CA GLY A 104 -21.39 -10.26 21.26
C GLY A 104 -21.71 -9.09 22.20
N SER A 105 -20.84 -8.81 23.18
CA SER A 105 -21.09 -7.77 24.20
C SER A 105 -19.84 -6.98 24.55
N ALA A 106 -19.98 -5.66 24.58
CA ALA A 106 -18.92 -4.71 24.95
C ALA A 106 -18.89 -4.36 26.46
N SER A 107 -19.82 -4.90 27.26
CA SER A 107 -19.94 -4.59 28.70
C SER A 107 -18.64 -4.77 29.52
N PRO A 108 -17.81 -5.81 29.28
CA PRO A 108 -16.53 -5.95 29.97
C PRO A 108 -15.56 -4.76 29.75
N VAL A 109 -15.63 -4.09 28.60
CA VAL A 109 -14.75 -2.97 28.26
C VAL A 109 -15.14 -1.70 29.02
N ALA A 110 -16.39 -1.56 29.45
CA ALA A 110 -16.92 -0.38 30.14
C ALA A 110 -16.16 -0.01 31.44
N ARG A 111 -15.44 -0.96 32.05
CA ARG A 111 -14.69 -0.71 33.30
C ARG A 111 -13.32 -0.05 33.06
N LEU A 112 -12.87 0.09 31.82
CA LEU A 112 -11.54 0.57 31.44
C LEU A 112 -11.46 2.10 31.33
N ARG A 113 -11.50 2.80 32.47
CA ARG A 113 -11.59 4.29 32.50
C ARG A 113 -10.40 5.04 31.88
N SER A 114 -9.26 4.37 31.69
CA SER A 114 -8.05 4.92 31.08
C SER A 114 -8.05 4.81 29.55
N LEU A 115 -9.03 4.11 28.97
CA LEU A 115 -9.08 3.82 27.56
C LEU A 115 -9.30 5.09 26.72
N ARG A 116 -8.43 5.29 25.73
CA ARG A 116 -8.47 6.41 24.78
C ARG A 116 -8.84 5.95 23.38
N HIS A 117 -8.45 4.74 23.00
CA HIS A 117 -8.72 4.17 21.69
C HIS A 117 -9.31 2.76 21.83
N LEU A 118 -10.47 2.54 21.21
CA LEU A 118 -11.17 1.27 21.22
C LEU A 118 -11.56 0.88 19.79
N ARG A 119 -11.10 -0.29 19.33
CA ARG A 119 -11.49 -0.88 18.04
C ARG A 119 -12.17 -2.22 18.26
N LEU A 120 -13.40 -2.32 17.78
CA LEU A 120 -14.28 -3.48 17.88
C LEU A 120 -14.92 -3.79 16.53
N ASP A 121 -14.28 -3.41 15.42
CA ASP A 121 -14.79 -3.63 14.07
C ASP A 121 -14.98 -5.12 13.76
N ASP A 122 -15.94 -5.44 12.90
CA ASP A 122 -16.26 -6.78 12.40
C ASP A 122 -16.45 -7.79 13.57
N ASN A 123 -17.43 -7.51 14.43
CA ASN A 123 -17.82 -8.35 15.56
C ASN A 123 -19.34 -8.61 15.55
N ALA A 124 -19.88 -9.19 16.61
CA ALA A 124 -21.31 -9.48 16.76
C ALA A 124 -22.01 -8.56 17.78
N ILE A 125 -21.49 -7.34 17.99
CA ILE A 125 -22.00 -6.43 19.03
C ILE A 125 -23.30 -5.79 18.57
N THR A 126 -24.30 -5.81 19.44
CA THR A 126 -25.63 -5.21 19.18
C THR A 126 -25.96 -4.03 20.10
N ASP A 127 -25.28 -3.92 21.25
CA ASP A 127 -25.47 -2.84 22.23
C ASP A 127 -24.12 -2.25 22.67
N ILE A 128 -23.99 -0.93 22.55
CA ILE A 128 -22.83 -0.14 22.95
C ILE A 128 -23.13 0.84 24.09
N ALA A 129 -24.35 0.87 24.62
CA ALA A 129 -24.70 1.71 25.76
C ALA A 129 -23.74 1.57 26.97
N PRO A 130 -23.19 0.36 27.29
CA PRO A 130 -22.20 0.23 28.36
C PRO A 130 -20.94 1.09 28.17
N LEU A 131 -20.55 1.39 26.94
CA LEU A 131 -19.35 2.16 26.61
C LEU A 131 -19.48 3.65 26.98
N ALA A 132 -20.70 4.15 27.25
CA ALA A 132 -20.94 5.53 27.66
C ALA A 132 -20.22 5.95 28.96
N SER A 133 -19.77 4.97 29.75
CA SER A 133 -18.98 5.19 30.97
C SER A 133 -17.51 5.56 30.72
N LEU A 134 -17.01 5.46 29.47
CA LEU A 134 -15.62 5.68 29.09
C LEU A 134 -15.31 7.15 28.79
N ALA A 135 -15.34 8.00 29.81
CA ALA A 135 -15.24 9.46 29.65
C ALA A 135 -13.95 10.01 28.98
N ASN A 136 -12.89 9.20 28.87
CA ASN A 136 -11.61 9.58 28.25
C ASN A 136 -11.43 9.05 26.82
N LEU A 137 -12.42 8.33 26.29
CA LEU A 137 -12.34 7.74 24.96
C LEU A 137 -12.34 8.84 23.90
N ARG A 138 -11.30 8.85 23.05
CA ARG A 138 -11.12 9.77 21.92
C ARG A 138 -11.52 9.13 20.60
N ARG A 139 -11.26 7.83 20.45
CA ARG A 139 -11.57 7.08 19.23
C ARG A 139 -12.35 5.80 19.52
N LEU A 140 -13.45 5.61 18.80
CA LEU A 140 -14.27 4.42 18.85
C LEU A 140 -14.56 3.93 17.42
N ASP A 141 -14.03 2.75 17.09
CA ASP A 141 -14.31 2.06 15.83
C ASP A 141 -15.17 0.80 16.14
N VAL A 142 -16.40 0.75 15.61
CA VAL A 142 -17.41 -0.31 15.84
C VAL A 142 -18.09 -0.71 14.52
N SER A 143 -17.37 -0.58 13.41
CA SER A 143 -17.90 -0.86 12.06
C SER A 143 -18.16 -2.35 11.87
N GLY A 144 -19.07 -2.76 10.97
CA GLY A 144 -19.30 -4.18 10.68
C GLY A 144 -19.91 -4.97 11.85
N ASN A 145 -20.76 -4.33 12.65
CA ASN A 145 -21.45 -4.93 13.79
C ASN A 145 -22.98 -5.00 13.55
N GLY A 146 -23.74 -5.44 14.55
CA GLY A 146 -25.19 -5.57 14.51
C GLY A 146 -25.95 -4.40 15.14
N LEU A 147 -25.36 -3.20 15.20
CA LEU A 147 -25.94 -2.06 15.92
C LEU A 147 -27.18 -1.51 15.21
N THR A 148 -28.24 -1.25 15.97
CA THR A 148 -29.50 -0.67 15.46
C THR A 148 -29.73 0.77 15.92
N THR A 149 -29.05 1.20 16.99
CA THR A 149 -29.09 2.59 17.48
C THR A 149 -27.78 2.93 18.21
N LEU A 150 -27.42 4.21 18.21
CA LEU A 150 -26.34 4.77 19.04
C LEU A 150 -26.86 5.41 20.34
N ARG A 151 -28.14 5.20 20.66
CA ARG A 151 -28.79 5.85 21.81
C ARG A 151 -28.07 5.51 23.12
N GLY A 152 -27.78 6.56 23.90
CA GLY A 152 -27.14 6.42 25.20
C GLY A 152 -25.62 6.56 25.16
N LEU A 153 -24.99 6.56 23.98
CA LEU A 153 -23.56 6.83 23.84
C LEU A 153 -23.30 8.34 24.02
N ARG A 154 -22.90 8.75 25.24
CA ARG A 154 -22.57 10.14 25.58
C ARG A 154 -21.11 10.24 26.00
N LEU A 155 -20.24 10.52 25.03
CA LEU A 155 -18.80 10.56 25.23
C LEU A 155 -18.28 11.98 24.93
N PRO A 156 -18.02 12.82 25.96
CA PRO A 156 -17.77 14.25 25.77
C PRO A 156 -16.41 14.56 25.11
N ARG A 157 -15.47 13.61 25.14
CA ARG A 157 -14.11 13.73 24.58
C ARG A 157 -13.90 12.89 23.32
N LEU A 158 -14.96 12.29 22.77
CA LEU A 158 -14.85 11.48 21.57
C LEU A 158 -14.65 12.39 20.37
N GLU A 159 -13.54 12.18 19.66
CA GLU A 159 -13.10 12.92 18.47
C GLU A 159 -13.44 12.15 17.20
N THR A 160 -13.31 10.82 17.22
CA THR A 160 -13.60 9.95 16.08
C THR A 160 -14.58 8.84 16.45
N LEU A 161 -15.64 8.70 15.65
CA LEU A 161 -16.57 7.58 15.70
C LEU A 161 -16.74 6.96 14.31
N ARG A 162 -16.33 5.70 14.15
CA ARG A 162 -16.61 4.91 12.95
C ARG A 162 -17.59 3.80 13.27
N ALA A 163 -18.78 3.87 12.69
CA ALA A 163 -19.86 2.90 12.88
C ALA A 163 -20.45 2.47 11.52
N ALA A 164 -19.60 2.36 10.49
CA ALA A 164 -19.98 1.93 9.16
C ALA A 164 -20.46 0.47 9.14
N ARG A 165 -21.22 0.07 8.10
CA ARG A 165 -21.68 -1.32 7.89
C ARG A 165 -22.41 -1.90 9.11
N ASN A 166 -23.37 -1.14 9.65
CA ASN A 166 -24.24 -1.54 10.75
C ASN A 166 -25.72 -1.55 10.28
N ARG A 167 -26.69 -1.64 11.20
CA ARG A 167 -28.13 -1.59 10.91
C ARG A 167 -28.80 -0.37 11.55
N LEU A 168 -28.07 0.75 11.65
CA LEU A 168 -28.57 1.97 12.28
C LEU A 168 -29.67 2.59 11.42
N SER A 169 -30.86 2.78 12.01
CA SER A 169 -31.96 3.49 11.36
C SER A 169 -32.05 4.96 11.79
N ALA A 170 -31.50 5.29 12.95
CA ALA A 170 -31.40 6.63 13.50
C ALA A 170 -30.24 6.74 14.51
N LEU A 171 -29.65 7.94 14.60
CA LEU A 171 -28.56 8.26 15.53
C LEU A 171 -29.02 8.40 17.01
N GLY A 172 -30.31 8.68 17.26
CA GLY A 172 -30.80 8.98 18.61
C GLY A 172 -30.23 10.30 19.17
N ASP A 173 -30.17 10.42 20.50
CA ASP A 173 -29.58 11.58 21.22
C ASP A 173 -28.03 11.59 21.14
N ALA A 174 -27.45 11.47 19.95
CA ALA A 174 -26.00 11.58 19.71
C ALA A 174 -25.42 12.96 20.08
N CYS A 175 -26.29 13.90 20.49
CA CYS A 175 -26.01 15.24 21.00
C CYS A 175 -25.00 15.32 22.16
N GLY A 176 -24.56 14.20 22.74
CA GLY A 176 -23.60 14.15 23.85
C GLY A 176 -22.12 14.19 23.46
N CYS A 177 -21.78 14.04 22.17
CA CYS A 177 -20.40 14.01 21.68
C CYS A 177 -19.98 15.36 21.08
N ALA A 178 -19.87 16.39 21.92
CA ALA A 178 -19.60 17.76 21.45
C ALA A 178 -18.21 17.95 20.81
N ALA A 179 -17.25 17.10 21.16
CA ALA A 179 -15.87 17.12 20.64
C ALA A 179 -15.68 16.26 19.37
N LEU A 180 -16.76 15.70 18.80
CA LEU A 180 -16.69 14.81 17.64
C LEU A 180 -16.29 15.60 16.40
N GLU A 181 -15.17 15.22 15.80
CA GLU A 181 -14.56 15.82 14.60
C GLU A 181 -14.81 14.93 13.37
N GLU A 182 -14.74 13.60 13.52
CA GLU A 182 -14.94 12.61 12.45
C GLU A 182 -16.09 11.65 12.81
N LEU A 183 -17.06 11.53 11.92
CA LEU A 183 -18.19 10.60 12.04
C LEU A 183 -18.40 9.84 10.74
N ASP A 184 -18.20 8.52 10.78
CA ASP A 184 -18.47 7.61 9.67
C ASP A 184 -19.64 6.69 9.98
N LEU A 185 -20.70 6.82 9.20
CA LEU A 185 -21.93 6.03 9.30
C LEU A 185 -22.27 5.32 7.99
N SER A 186 -21.30 5.20 7.07
CA SER A 186 -21.52 4.59 5.76
C SER A 186 -22.14 3.19 5.83
N SER A 187 -22.91 2.80 4.81
CA SER A 187 -23.60 1.51 4.74
C SER A 187 -24.50 1.23 5.96
N ASN A 188 -25.31 2.22 6.36
CA ASN A 188 -26.36 2.08 7.36
C ASN A 188 -27.71 2.53 6.78
N PRO A 189 -28.83 1.81 7.02
CA PRO A 189 -30.15 2.17 6.49
C PRO A 189 -30.79 3.34 7.28
N LEU A 190 -30.19 4.52 7.20
CA LEU A 190 -30.58 5.71 7.96
C LEU A 190 -31.85 6.35 7.39
N THR A 191 -32.87 6.49 8.24
CA THR A 191 -34.14 7.16 7.87
C THR A 191 -34.21 8.61 8.38
N THR A 192 -33.34 8.99 9.32
CA THR A 192 -33.28 10.35 9.86
C THR A 192 -31.88 10.71 10.38
N LEU A 193 -31.50 11.98 10.22
CA LEU A 193 -30.23 12.56 10.68
C LEU A 193 -30.39 13.54 11.86
N ALA A 194 -31.57 13.56 12.51
CA ALA A 194 -31.90 14.57 13.52
C ALA A 194 -30.90 14.63 14.71
N GLY A 195 -30.23 13.52 15.02
CA GLY A 195 -29.23 13.42 16.09
C GLY A 195 -27.90 14.14 15.82
N ILE A 196 -27.60 14.54 14.57
CA ILE A 196 -26.31 15.15 14.18
C ILE A 196 -26.21 16.62 14.62
N ARG A 197 -27.35 17.30 14.81
CA ARG A 197 -27.41 18.75 15.11
C ARG A 197 -26.63 19.17 16.38
N GLY A 198 -26.31 18.23 17.27
CA GLY A 198 -25.51 18.49 18.48
C GLY A 198 -23.99 18.49 18.27
N CYS A 199 -23.48 17.97 17.14
CA CYS A 199 -22.05 17.79 16.88
C CYS A 199 -21.44 19.06 16.27
N ARG A 200 -21.19 20.08 17.10
CA ARG A 200 -20.75 21.40 16.63
C ARG A 200 -19.32 21.44 16.09
N SER A 201 -18.49 20.51 16.53
CA SER A 201 -17.07 20.40 16.14
C SER A 201 -16.85 19.44 14.97
N LEU A 202 -17.94 18.93 14.35
CA LEU A 202 -17.84 17.92 13.31
C LEU A 202 -17.25 18.53 12.03
N GLU A 203 -16.09 18.02 11.62
CA GLU A 203 -15.35 18.48 10.45
C GLU A 203 -15.56 17.56 9.26
N SER A 204 -15.61 16.24 9.49
CA SER A 204 -15.80 15.20 8.47
C SER A 204 -16.99 14.31 8.79
N LEU A 205 -17.90 14.16 7.82
CA LEU A 205 -19.10 13.33 7.92
C LEU A 205 -19.22 12.41 6.71
N SER A 206 -19.20 11.10 6.94
CA SER A 206 -19.42 10.07 5.93
C SER A 206 -20.79 9.41 6.10
N LEU A 207 -21.58 9.49 5.04
CA LEU A 207 -22.95 9.01 4.92
C LEU A 207 -23.16 8.24 3.60
N SER A 208 -22.11 7.65 3.06
CA SER A 208 -22.19 6.91 1.79
C SER A 208 -22.99 5.61 1.94
N ASP A 209 -23.73 5.21 0.90
CA ASP A 209 -24.52 3.96 0.89
C ASP A 209 -25.52 3.86 2.05
N CYS A 210 -26.17 4.98 2.40
CA CYS A 210 -27.09 5.05 3.53
C CYS A 210 -28.58 4.96 3.13
N GLY A 211 -28.89 4.90 1.83
CA GLY A 211 -30.25 4.96 1.31
C GLY A 211 -30.93 6.32 1.56
N LEU A 212 -30.16 7.40 1.63
CA LEU A 212 -30.68 8.74 1.88
C LEU A 212 -31.43 9.27 0.67
N VAL A 213 -32.51 10.00 0.94
CA VAL A 213 -33.29 10.80 -0.01
C VAL A 213 -33.21 12.28 0.38
N ASP A 214 -33.52 13.19 -0.54
CA ASP A 214 -33.28 14.62 -0.33
C ASP A 214 -33.96 15.21 0.92
N GLY A 215 -35.15 14.70 1.28
CA GLY A 215 -35.88 15.12 2.48
C GLY A 215 -35.15 14.77 3.78
N THR A 216 -34.36 13.70 3.80
CA THR A 216 -33.58 13.28 4.97
C THR A 216 -32.47 14.29 5.30
N LEU A 217 -31.94 14.99 4.28
CA LEU A 217 -30.90 16.01 4.43
C LEU A 217 -31.39 17.27 5.18
N GLU A 218 -32.70 17.54 5.24
CA GLU A 218 -33.23 18.66 6.05
C GLU A 218 -32.90 18.51 7.54
N SER A 219 -32.67 17.28 7.98
CA SER A 219 -32.32 16.97 9.36
C SER A 219 -30.88 17.36 9.73
N LEU A 220 -29.96 17.52 8.75
CA LEU A 220 -28.56 17.88 8.99
C LEU A 220 -28.41 19.22 9.76
N GLY A 221 -29.32 20.17 9.55
CA GLY A 221 -29.26 21.48 10.21
C GLY A 221 -27.98 22.26 9.85
N ARG A 222 -27.60 23.27 10.65
CA ARG A 222 -26.34 24.02 10.45
C ARG A 222 -25.21 23.38 11.26
N LEU A 223 -24.18 22.88 10.57
CA LEU A 223 -22.95 22.33 11.14
C LEU A 223 -21.79 23.28 10.83
N PRO A 224 -21.40 24.15 11.78
CA PRO A 224 -20.52 25.28 11.50
C PRO A 224 -19.05 24.90 11.23
N ALA A 225 -18.62 23.71 11.66
CA ALA A 225 -17.25 23.21 11.49
C ALA A 225 -17.10 22.26 10.28
N LEU A 226 -18.20 21.88 9.63
CA LEU A 226 -18.16 20.83 8.60
C LEU A 226 -17.42 21.32 7.35
N THR A 227 -16.34 20.61 7.02
CA THR A 227 -15.48 20.86 5.85
C THR A 227 -15.57 19.73 4.82
N GLU A 228 -15.88 18.51 5.25
CA GLU A 228 -15.99 17.33 4.40
C GLU A 228 -17.32 16.61 4.60
N LEU A 229 -18.02 16.33 3.50
CA LEU A 229 -19.27 15.59 3.48
C LEU A 229 -19.26 14.56 2.35
N LEU A 230 -19.31 13.28 2.71
CA LEU A 230 -19.35 12.18 1.76
C LEU A 230 -20.76 11.57 1.73
N LEU A 231 -21.42 11.65 0.57
CA LEU A 231 -22.80 11.23 0.33
C LEU A 231 -22.89 10.29 -0.89
N ALA A 232 -21.80 9.61 -1.22
CA ALA A 232 -21.76 8.69 -2.36
C ALA A 232 -22.80 7.56 -2.23
N ASP A 233 -23.26 7.02 -3.36
CA ASP A 233 -24.13 5.84 -3.39
C ASP A 233 -25.45 6.01 -2.61
N ASN A 234 -26.08 7.19 -2.70
CA ASN A 234 -27.42 7.45 -2.15
C ASN A 234 -28.45 7.69 -3.27
N SER A 235 -29.71 7.92 -2.91
CA SER A 235 -30.80 8.23 -3.84
C SER A 235 -31.13 9.73 -3.83
N LEU A 236 -30.09 10.57 -3.89
CA LEU A 236 -30.22 12.02 -3.89
C LEU A 236 -30.40 12.58 -5.30
N THR A 237 -31.18 13.66 -5.43
CA THR A 237 -31.39 14.39 -6.69
C THR A 237 -30.70 15.76 -6.68
N SER A 238 -30.83 16.52 -7.76
CA SER A 238 -30.32 17.90 -7.86
C SER A 238 -30.86 18.82 -6.73
N ALA A 239 -32.02 18.51 -6.14
CA ALA A 239 -32.59 19.22 -4.99
C ALA A 239 -31.80 19.05 -3.67
N ALA A 240 -30.83 18.13 -3.61
CA ALA A 240 -29.94 17.96 -2.46
C ALA A 240 -28.92 19.09 -2.30
N LEU A 241 -28.43 19.68 -3.41
CA LEU A 241 -27.36 20.68 -3.42
C LEU A 241 -27.70 21.94 -2.59
N PRO A 242 -28.89 22.56 -2.73
CA PRO A 242 -29.30 23.68 -1.87
C PRO A 242 -29.44 23.30 -0.39
N ARG A 243 -29.75 22.04 -0.09
CA ARG A 243 -29.90 21.53 1.29
C ARG A 243 -28.54 21.29 1.95
N VAL A 244 -27.58 20.75 1.21
CA VAL A 244 -26.19 20.54 1.64
C VAL A 244 -25.46 21.87 1.85
N THR A 245 -25.60 22.82 0.92
CA THR A 245 -24.98 24.16 1.05
C THR A 245 -25.58 25.00 2.18
N LYS A 246 -26.84 24.76 2.56
CA LYS A 246 -27.43 25.33 3.80
C LYS A 246 -26.86 24.70 5.07
N ALA A 247 -26.31 23.49 4.99
CA ALA A 247 -25.81 22.76 6.15
C ALA A 247 -24.45 23.30 6.63
N SER A 248 -23.55 23.68 5.73
CA SER A 248 -22.30 24.37 6.07
C SER A 248 -21.83 25.29 4.95
N THR A 249 -21.39 26.50 5.30
CA THR A 249 -20.74 27.43 4.36
C THR A 249 -19.22 27.23 4.30
N ARG A 250 -18.68 26.26 5.04
CA ARG A 250 -17.25 25.92 5.10
C ARG A 250 -16.90 24.62 4.38
N LEU A 251 -17.88 24.03 3.68
CA LEU A 251 -17.70 22.78 2.96
C LEU A 251 -16.65 22.97 1.85
N VAL A 252 -15.57 22.19 1.93
CA VAL A 252 -14.47 22.15 0.97
C VAL A 252 -14.58 20.90 0.11
N VAL A 253 -14.98 19.78 0.72
CA VAL A 253 -15.08 18.48 0.07
C VAL A 253 -16.53 18.00 0.12
N LEU A 254 -17.11 17.76 -1.04
CA LEU A 254 -18.45 17.17 -1.20
C LEU A 254 -18.36 16.03 -2.20
N ASP A 255 -18.67 14.82 -1.75
CA ASP A 255 -18.79 13.66 -2.63
C ASP A 255 -20.26 13.28 -2.81
N LEU A 256 -20.74 13.33 -4.05
CA LEU A 256 -22.09 12.96 -4.46
C LEU A 256 -22.06 11.85 -5.54
N SER A 257 -20.93 11.15 -5.72
CA SER A 257 -20.82 10.11 -6.75
C SER A 257 -21.93 9.06 -6.62
N ASN A 258 -22.40 8.52 -7.75
CA ASN A 258 -23.42 7.48 -7.80
C ASN A 258 -24.76 7.85 -7.14
N ASN A 259 -25.14 9.14 -7.20
CA ASN A 259 -26.49 9.61 -6.93
C ASN A 259 -27.22 9.93 -8.25
N SER A 260 -28.55 9.82 -8.26
CA SER A 260 -29.41 10.17 -9.41
C SER A 260 -29.60 11.68 -9.55
N LEU A 261 -28.51 12.39 -9.89
CA LEU A 261 -28.51 13.85 -10.05
C LEU A 261 -29.11 14.32 -11.39
N GLU A 262 -29.81 13.46 -12.13
CA GLU A 262 -30.44 13.83 -13.41
C GLU A 262 -31.50 14.93 -13.18
N GLU A 263 -31.49 15.94 -14.05
CA GLU A 263 -32.50 16.98 -14.07
C GLU A 263 -33.81 16.38 -14.55
N ASP A 264 -34.73 16.07 -13.64
CA ASP A 264 -36.15 15.94 -13.98
C ASP A 264 -36.62 17.32 -14.47
N GLU A 265 -36.49 17.60 -15.77
CA GLU A 265 -36.96 18.83 -16.43
C GLU A 265 -38.47 19.09 -16.13
N GLU A 266 -39.23 18.03 -15.83
CA GLU A 266 -40.64 18.10 -15.45
C GLU A 266 -40.87 18.54 -13.99
N ALA A 267 -39.97 18.21 -13.05
CA ALA A 267 -40.08 18.61 -11.64
C ALA A 267 -39.55 20.04 -11.40
N ALA A 268 -38.48 20.43 -12.10
CA ALA A 268 -37.93 21.78 -12.04
C ALA A 268 -38.90 22.85 -12.55
N ALA A 269 -39.73 22.52 -13.56
CA ALA A 269 -40.78 23.41 -14.05
C ALA A 269 -41.91 23.57 -13.03
N ALA A 270 -42.33 22.49 -12.37
CA ALA A 270 -43.40 22.52 -11.37
C ALA A 270 -42.99 23.23 -10.07
N ASP A 271 -41.75 23.05 -9.61
CA ASP A 271 -41.24 23.72 -8.41
C ASP A 271 -40.91 25.20 -8.69
N ALA A 272 -40.46 25.57 -9.89
CA ALA A 272 -40.29 26.97 -10.28
C ALA A 272 -41.64 27.71 -10.37
N GLU A 273 -42.69 27.04 -10.85
CA GLU A 273 -44.06 27.59 -10.85
C GLU A 273 -44.62 27.69 -9.42
N ALA A 274 -44.36 26.71 -8.56
CA ALA A 274 -44.78 26.72 -7.16
C ALA A 274 -44.03 27.76 -6.31
N GLU A 275 -42.73 27.97 -6.55
CA GLU A 275 -41.92 28.98 -5.87
C GLU A 275 -42.22 30.40 -6.38
N ALA A 276 -42.56 30.56 -7.66
CA ALA A 276 -43.10 31.80 -8.22
C ALA A 276 -44.50 32.13 -7.67
N ALA A 277 -45.37 31.12 -7.52
CA ALA A 277 -46.68 31.27 -6.89
C ALA A 277 -46.57 31.59 -5.38
N ALA A 278 -45.60 30.98 -4.68
CA ALA A 278 -45.32 31.27 -3.27
C ALA A 278 -44.67 32.66 -3.07
N ALA A 279 -43.85 33.12 -4.00
CA ALA A 279 -43.31 34.47 -4.03
C ALA A 279 -44.42 35.50 -4.31
N GLY A 280 -45.34 35.21 -5.23
CA GLY A 280 -46.56 35.99 -5.48
C GLY A 280 -47.43 36.10 -4.23
N ALA A 281 -47.72 34.98 -3.58
CA ALA A 281 -48.51 34.95 -2.33
C ALA A 281 -47.82 35.69 -1.16
N ARG A 282 -46.48 35.71 -1.11
CA ARG A 282 -45.70 36.47 -0.10
C ARG A 282 -45.72 37.97 -0.38
N VAL A 283 -45.72 38.39 -1.65
CA VAL A 283 -45.88 39.79 -2.06
C VAL A 283 -47.31 40.26 -1.79
N ASP A 284 -48.32 39.43 -2.05
CA ASP A 284 -49.73 39.73 -1.76
C ASP A 284 -50.01 39.79 -0.25
N ALA A 285 -49.41 38.91 0.55
CA ALA A 285 -49.49 38.96 2.00
C ALA A 285 -48.76 40.16 2.61
N ALA A 286 -47.65 40.60 2.00
CA ALA A 286 -46.93 41.83 2.39
C ALA A 286 -47.72 43.10 2.00
N ALA A 287 -48.36 43.11 0.83
CA ALA A 287 -49.25 44.17 0.37
C ALA A 287 -50.52 44.28 1.24
N ALA A 288 -51.12 43.15 1.61
CA ALA A 288 -52.26 43.10 2.54
C ALA A 288 -51.90 43.57 3.96
N ARG A 289 -50.68 43.26 4.44
CA ARG A 289 -50.16 43.76 5.72
C ARG A 289 -49.80 45.26 5.68
N ALA A 290 -49.44 45.80 4.51
CA ALA A 290 -49.21 47.23 4.32
C ALA A 290 -50.54 48.01 4.26
N ALA A 291 -51.56 47.48 3.58
CA ALA A 291 -52.89 48.08 3.47
C ALA A 291 -53.66 48.11 4.81
N ALA A 292 -53.46 47.11 5.68
CA ALA A 292 -54.06 47.08 7.02
C ALA A 292 -53.44 48.07 8.03
N ARG A 293 -52.28 48.68 7.72
CA ARG A 293 -51.57 49.61 8.63
C ARG A 293 -51.84 51.09 8.37
N SER A 294 -52.60 51.45 7.33
CA SER A 294 -52.91 52.85 7.01
C SER A 294 -54.40 53.17 7.19
N GLY A 295 -54.78 53.54 8.42
CA GLY A 295 -56.02 54.26 8.69
C GLY A 295 -55.92 55.76 8.35
N PRO A 296 -57.04 56.50 8.27
CA PRO A 296 -57.19 57.64 7.37
C PRO A 296 -56.80 58.98 8.02
N ALA A 297 -55.93 59.73 7.33
CA ALA A 297 -55.92 61.19 7.38
C ALA A 297 -55.49 61.69 6.01
N ALA A 298 -56.48 62.18 5.26
CA ALA A 298 -56.35 62.70 3.92
C ALA A 298 -55.58 64.04 3.91
N SER A 299 -54.68 64.22 2.95
CA SER A 299 -54.85 65.26 1.92
C SER A 299 -53.74 65.20 0.85
N LEU A 300 -54.21 65.07 -0.41
CA LEU A 300 -53.58 65.46 -1.68
C LEU A 300 -52.61 64.49 -2.39
N LEU A 301 -53.22 63.61 -3.20
CA LEU A 301 -52.73 63.08 -4.50
C LEU A 301 -52.99 64.13 -5.61
N PRO A 302 -52.46 64.04 -6.87
CA PRO A 302 -51.84 62.88 -7.59
C PRO A 302 -50.42 63.22 -8.15
N ALA A 303 -49.58 62.34 -8.71
CA ALA A 303 -49.82 61.28 -9.68
C ALA A 303 -48.61 60.31 -9.78
N LEU A 304 -48.93 59.03 -9.98
CA LEU A 304 -48.30 58.04 -10.88
C LEU A 304 -46.76 57.87 -10.86
N ALA A 305 -46.35 56.78 -10.21
CA ALA A 305 -45.18 55.95 -10.53
C ALA A 305 -45.32 55.35 -11.99
N PRO A 306 -44.37 54.58 -12.59
CA PRO A 306 -43.48 53.66 -11.88
C PRO A 306 -42.08 53.32 -12.45
N LEU A 307 -41.23 52.84 -11.53
CA LEU A 307 -40.38 51.65 -11.63
C LEU A 307 -39.72 51.35 -12.98
N SER A 308 -38.62 52.04 -13.29
CA SER A 308 -37.64 51.61 -14.29
C SER A 308 -36.34 52.40 -14.16
N LEU A 309 -35.58 52.22 -13.07
CA LEU A 309 -34.12 52.47 -13.02
C LEU A 309 -33.60 52.19 -11.60
N LEU A 310 -33.09 50.99 -11.37
CA LEU A 310 -31.99 50.73 -10.42
C LEU A 310 -31.35 49.37 -10.78
N ALA A 311 -31.24 49.14 -12.09
CA ALA A 311 -30.41 48.12 -12.71
C ALA A 311 -29.16 48.81 -13.25
N GLU A 312 -28.29 49.31 -12.36
CA GLU A 312 -26.93 49.77 -12.66
C GLU A 312 -26.37 50.33 -11.35
N LEU A 313 -25.50 49.57 -10.66
CA LEU A 313 -24.47 50.03 -9.68
C LEU A 313 -23.96 48.90 -8.75
N ALA A 314 -23.92 47.64 -9.21
CA ALA A 314 -23.24 46.55 -8.49
C ALA A 314 -21.98 46.02 -9.23
N ILE A 315 -21.34 46.86 -10.04
CA ILE A 315 -19.99 46.64 -10.55
C ILE A 315 -19.16 47.90 -10.25
N ARG A 316 -18.54 47.93 -9.06
CA ARG A 316 -17.21 48.53 -8.81
C ARG A 316 -16.83 48.48 -7.33
N ARG A 317 -15.60 47.96 -7.13
CA ARG A 317 -14.63 48.24 -6.06
C ARG A 317 -14.78 47.56 -4.69
N SER A 318 -14.00 46.49 -4.57
CA SER A 318 -12.85 46.37 -3.65
C SER A 318 -12.50 47.57 -2.75
N GLY A 319 -12.24 47.28 -1.47
CA GLY A 319 -11.04 47.79 -0.76
C GLY A 319 -11.24 48.48 0.60
N ALA A 320 -10.74 47.79 1.65
CA ALA A 320 -10.10 48.30 2.89
C ALA A 320 -10.93 49.20 3.86
N ALA A 321 -10.72 49.30 5.18
CA ALA A 321 -9.68 48.96 6.17
C ALA A 321 -10.36 48.89 7.58
N SER A 322 -9.82 48.24 8.64
CA SER A 322 -8.82 48.79 9.60
C SER A 322 -8.47 47.71 10.67
N SER A 323 -7.20 47.29 10.86
CA SER A 323 -6.18 47.69 11.88
C SER A 323 -6.59 47.40 13.35
N LEU A 324 -5.86 46.79 14.31
CA LEU A 324 -4.43 46.52 14.69
C LEU A 324 -4.46 45.71 16.04
N PRO A 325 -3.38 45.30 16.78
CA PRO A 325 -1.92 45.40 16.55
C PRO A 325 -1.07 44.10 16.82
N ALA A 326 0.22 44.14 16.45
CA ALA A 326 1.35 43.29 16.91
C ALA A 326 1.93 43.81 18.27
N PRO A 327 3.00 43.29 18.95
CA PRO A 327 4.16 42.45 18.52
C PRO A 327 4.65 41.44 19.64
N PRO A 328 5.92 40.93 19.77
CA PRO A 328 7.12 41.01 18.92
C PRO A 328 7.88 39.69 18.62
N ALA A 329 8.89 39.84 17.76
CA ALA A 329 9.84 38.87 17.20
C ALA A 329 11.03 38.51 18.12
N ALA A 330 11.74 37.41 17.81
CA ALA A 330 13.22 37.35 17.71
C ALA A 330 13.77 35.94 17.32
N ALA A 331 14.71 35.93 16.34
CA ALA A 331 15.92 35.09 16.19
C ALA A 331 15.78 33.55 15.99
N ALA A 332 16.56 32.80 15.19
CA ALA A 332 17.75 33.04 14.37
C ALA A 332 17.96 31.90 13.35
N THR A 333 18.63 32.28 12.27
CA THR A 333 19.37 31.59 11.19
C THR A 333 20.04 30.20 11.38
N GLN A 334 19.86 29.36 10.33
CA GLN A 334 20.82 28.47 9.61
C GLN A 334 21.23 27.08 10.20
N PRO A 335 21.85 26.16 9.40
CA PRO A 335 21.37 25.49 8.16
C PRO A 335 21.57 23.95 8.22
N LEU A 336 20.96 23.16 7.32
CA LEU A 336 21.28 21.71 7.16
C LEU A 336 21.59 21.37 5.69
N PRO A 337 22.65 20.58 5.41
CA PRO A 337 22.97 20.04 4.09
C PRO A 337 22.39 18.63 3.85
N ARG A 338 22.66 18.16 2.63
CA ARG A 338 22.23 16.95 1.88
C ARG A 338 22.45 15.56 2.52
N SER A 339 21.89 14.56 1.82
CA SER A 339 22.06 13.09 1.87
C SER A 339 21.10 12.38 2.85
N ASP A 340 20.39 11.28 2.57
CA ASP A 340 20.37 10.29 1.49
C ASP A 340 18.94 9.71 1.36
N LEU A 341 18.50 9.43 0.13
CA LEU A 341 17.25 8.73 -0.17
C LEU A 341 17.55 7.26 -0.47
N ALA A 342 17.05 6.35 0.38
CA ALA A 342 16.93 4.93 0.09
C ALA A 342 15.43 4.55 0.09
N PRO A 343 14.94 3.79 -0.89
CA PRO A 343 13.52 3.46 -1.02
C PRO A 343 13.13 2.22 -0.19
N SER A 344 11.93 2.27 0.40
CA SER A 344 11.30 1.16 1.13
C SER A 344 10.63 0.18 0.17
N ALA A 345 11.15 -1.05 0.10
CA ALA A 345 10.56 -2.17 -0.63
C ALA A 345 9.36 -2.78 0.11
N GLY A 346 8.29 -3.03 -0.64
CA GLY A 346 7.08 -3.71 -0.21
C GLY A 346 7.25 -5.22 -0.01
N LYS A 347 6.45 -5.77 0.90
CA LYS A 347 6.30 -7.22 1.12
C LYS A 347 5.05 -7.72 0.40
N ALA A 348 5.25 -8.62 -0.56
CA ALA A 348 4.49 -9.86 -0.67
C ALA A 348 5.16 -10.77 -1.71
N LEU A 349 5.54 -12.00 -1.32
CA LEU A 349 5.24 -13.27 -2.00
C LEU A 349 6.03 -14.44 -1.39
N ARG A 350 5.34 -15.56 -1.22
CA ARG A 350 5.83 -16.95 -1.12
C ARG A 350 5.00 -17.77 -2.14
N PRO A 351 5.36 -19.03 -2.51
CA PRO A 351 6.53 -19.82 -2.12
C PRO A 351 7.30 -20.44 -3.31
N MET A 352 8.62 -20.52 -3.20
CA MET A 352 9.43 -21.62 -3.75
C MET A 352 10.57 -21.86 -2.76
N GLU A 353 10.56 -23.06 -2.19
CA GLU A 353 11.54 -23.67 -1.27
C GLU A 353 11.79 -22.94 0.07
N ASP A 354 11.53 -23.66 1.17
CA ASP A 354 11.62 -23.17 2.53
C ASP A 354 13.05 -22.76 2.93
N PHE A 355 13.24 -21.53 3.43
CA PHE A 355 14.52 -21.10 4.00
C PHE A 355 14.96 -21.97 5.21
N ALA A 356 14.00 -22.66 5.86
CA ALA A 356 14.27 -23.62 6.92
C ALA A 356 14.90 -24.93 6.40
N THR A 357 14.63 -25.33 5.15
CA THR A 357 15.28 -26.50 4.54
C THR A 357 16.66 -26.16 3.99
N LEU A 358 16.93 -24.89 3.65
CA LEU A 358 18.27 -24.38 3.35
C LEU A 358 19.14 -24.22 4.61
N GLN A 359 18.58 -23.76 5.74
CA GLN A 359 19.33 -23.67 7.01
C GLN A 359 19.58 -25.07 7.62
N ALA A 360 18.62 -25.99 7.56
CA ALA A 360 18.83 -27.38 7.98
C ALA A 360 19.79 -28.15 7.06
N ARG A 361 19.85 -27.81 5.76
CA ARG A 361 20.90 -28.29 4.84
C ARG A 361 22.26 -27.67 5.13
N ALA A 362 22.33 -26.37 5.47
CA ALA A 362 23.58 -25.73 5.88
C ALA A 362 24.11 -26.30 7.22
N ASP A 363 23.22 -26.60 8.18
CA ASP A 363 23.60 -27.23 9.46
C ASP A 363 23.98 -28.72 9.27
N GLY A 364 23.33 -29.42 8.33
CA GLY A 364 23.72 -30.77 7.92
C GLY A 364 25.05 -30.82 7.14
N PHE A 365 25.32 -29.81 6.31
CA PHE A 365 26.56 -29.64 5.55
C PHE A 365 27.74 -29.30 6.47
N MET A 366 27.53 -28.44 7.47
CA MET A 366 28.53 -28.14 8.51
C MET A 366 28.82 -29.35 9.41
N ALA A 367 27.84 -30.23 9.65
CA ALA A 367 28.06 -31.49 10.37
C ALA A 367 28.83 -32.53 9.53
N SER A 368 28.59 -32.57 8.22
CA SER A 368 29.33 -33.44 7.28
C SER A 368 30.77 -32.96 7.09
N LEU A 369 30.98 -31.64 6.91
CA LEU A 369 32.31 -31.01 6.91
C LEU A 369 33.04 -31.20 8.24
N ALA A 370 32.35 -31.14 9.39
CA ALA A 370 32.95 -31.44 10.68
C ALA A 370 33.35 -32.92 10.83
N SER A 371 32.59 -33.84 10.22
CA SER A 371 32.90 -35.29 10.19
C SER A 371 34.09 -35.60 9.29
N VAL A 372 34.20 -34.95 8.13
CA VAL A 372 35.34 -35.07 7.20
C VAL A 372 36.58 -34.39 7.78
N ARG A 373 36.44 -33.19 8.36
CA ARG A 373 37.50 -32.45 9.05
C ARG A 373 37.99 -33.17 10.33
N ALA A 374 37.10 -33.87 11.04
CA ALA A 374 37.47 -34.74 12.15
C ALA A 374 38.24 -35.99 11.69
N ARG A 375 37.94 -36.53 10.50
CA ARG A 375 38.74 -37.62 9.89
C ARG A 375 40.09 -37.15 9.39
N MET A 376 40.19 -35.92 8.87
CA MET A 376 41.47 -35.29 8.47
C MET A 376 42.33 -34.88 9.67
N HIS A 377 41.76 -34.37 10.77
CA HIS A 377 42.56 -34.04 11.97
C HIS A 377 42.98 -35.26 12.78
N ALA A 378 42.30 -36.40 12.63
CA ALA A 378 42.68 -37.66 13.28
C ALA A 378 43.94 -38.32 12.68
N THR A 379 44.46 -37.82 11.55
CA THR A 379 45.68 -38.35 10.89
C THR A 379 46.93 -37.49 11.07
N LEU A 380 46.88 -36.43 11.90
CA LEU A 380 47.97 -35.46 12.06
C LEU A 380 48.59 -35.37 13.48
N ASP A 381 48.47 -36.40 14.31
CA ASP A 381 49.17 -36.45 15.61
C ASP A 381 50.08 -37.68 15.72
N GLU A 382 51.35 -37.52 15.32
CA GLU A 382 52.38 -38.56 15.43
C GLU A 382 53.01 -38.57 16.83
N GLY A 383 52.95 -39.74 17.49
CA GLY A 383 53.49 -39.93 18.85
C GLY A 383 53.94 -41.35 19.27
N ARG A 384 54.33 -42.24 18.33
CA ARG A 384 55.21 -43.44 18.54
C ARG A 384 54.66 -44.67 19.34
N PRO A 385 55.28 -45.88 19.25
CA PRO A 385 55.07 -46.89 18.20
C PRO A 385 54.65 -48.30 18.73
N ALA A 386 54.45 -49.23 17.78
CA ALA A 386 54.48 -50.71 17.87
C ALA A 386 53.13 -51.46 17.94
N LYS A 387 52.69 -51.97 16.78
CA LYS A 387 52.92 -53.37 16.35
C LYS A 387 52.31 -53.60 14.97
N ALA A 388 53.08 -54.30 14.14
CA ALA A 388 52.81 -54.60 12.76
C ALA A 388 51.55 -55.45 12.54
N GLY A 389 50.86 -55.16 11.44
CA GLY A 389 49.86 -56.05 10.83
C GLY A 389 48.69 -55.27 10.26
N ASN A 390 48.75 -54.94 8.96
CA ASN A 390 47.74 -54.25 8.14
C ASN A 390 47.66 -52.71 8.27
N MET A 391 48.75 -52.02 7.93
CA MET A 391 48.65 -50.76 7.20
C MET A 391 48.86 -51.08 5.72
N ALA A 392 47.79 -51.39 5.02
CA ALA A 392 47.68 -51.05 3.61
C ALA A 392 46.74 -49.85 3.58
N ALA A 393 47.19 -48.78 2.94
CA ALA A 393 46.44 -47.55 2.71
C ALA A 393 44.97 -47.87 2.41
N GLU A 394 44.06 -47.38 3.26
CA GLU A 394 42.68 -47.19 2.81
C GLU A 394 42.75 -46.06 1.78
N ALA A 395 43.03 -46.44 0.53
CA ALA A 395 42.69 -45.62 -0.61
C ALA A 395 41.24 -45.17 -0.37
N MET A 396 40.98 -43.86 -0.37
CA MET A 396 39.60 -43.38 -0.48
C MET A 396 38.98 -44.19 -1.63
N THR A 397 37.88 -44.86 -1.36
CA THR A 397 37.15 -45.57 -2.41
C THR A 397 36.86 -44.58 -3.53
N GLU A 398 36.88 -45.01 -4.79
CA GLU A 398 36.58 -44.11 -5.93
C GLU A 398 35.26 -43.33 -5.69
N GLU A 399 34.25 -43.99 -5.11
CA GLU A 399 33.00 -43.36 -4.66
C GLU A 399 33.21 -42.25 -3.61
N GLY A 400 34.08 -42.47 -2.62
CA GLY A 400 34.39 -41.48 -1.60
C GLY A 400 35.19 -40.27 -2.12
N MET A 401 36.06 -40.49 -3.10
CA MET A 401 36.77 -39.39 -3.79
C MET A 401 35.81 -38.54 -4.62
N ASN A 402 34.87 -39.19 -5.32
CA ASN A 402 33.89 -38.49 -6.16
C ASN A 402 32.88 -37.68 -5.31
N GLU A 403 32.43 -38.23 -4.18
CA GLU A 403 31.60 -37.49 -3.21
C GLU A 403 32.33 -36.25 -2.68
N ALA A 404 33.62 -36.40 -2.33
CA ALA A 404 34.43 -35.28 -1.86
C ALA A 404 34.65 -34.22 -2.95
N LEU A 405 34.89 -34.63 -4.20
CA LEU A 405 35.05 -33.71 -5.32
C LEU A 405 33.78 -32.89 -5.57
N TYR A 406 32.62 -33.54 -5.54
CA TYR A 406 31.33 -32.87 -5.67
C TYR A 406 31.09 -31.88 -4.52
N ALA A 407 31.34 -32.29 -3.28
CA ALA A 407 31.17 -31.43 -2.11
C ALA A 407 32.14 -30.23 -2.11
N ALA A 408 33.39 -30.42 -2.52
CA ALA A 408 34.37 -29.35 -2.66
C ALA A 408 33.97 -28.36 -3.76
N ALA A 409 33.46 -28.86 -4.89
CA ALA A 409 32.93 -28.03 -5.97
C ALA A 409 31.68 -27.25 -5.56
N GLU A 410 30.77 -27.84 -4.78
CA GLU A 410 29.59 -27.16 -4.21
C GLU A 410 30.00 -26.08 -3.19
N ALA A 411 31.03 -26.34 -2.39
CA ALA A 411 31.58 -25.37 -1.43
C ALA A 411 32.42 -24.26 -2.09
N GLY A 412 32.89 -24.47 -3.31
CA GLY A 412 33.79 -23.54 -4.02
C GLY A 412 35.24 -23.61 -3.56
N ASP A 413 35.68 -24.70 -2.91
CA ASP A 413 37.07 -24.88 -2.50
C ASP A 413 37.92 -25.37 -3.68
N ALA A 414 38.37 -24.43 -4.50
CA ALA A 414 39.17 -24.72 -5.69
C ALA A 414 40.49 -25.47 -5.37
N ALA A 415 41.06 -25.27 -4.17
CA ALA A 415 42.29 -25.95 -3.76
C ALA A 415 42.04 -27.43 -3.44
N GLU A 416 40.93 -27.72 -2.76
CA GLU A 416 40.49 -29.09 -2.50
C GLU A 416 40.09 -29.80 -3.80
N VAL A 417 39.36 -29.11 -4.70
CA VAL A 417 39.04 -29.62 -6.03
C VAL A 417 40.31 -29.99 -6.80
N ALA A 418 41.31 -29.11 -6.88
CA ALA A 418 42.58 -29.39 -7.55
C ALA A 418 43.30 -30.61 -6.95
N SER A 419 43.40 -30.65 -5.61
CA SER A 419 44.04 -31.77 -4.92
C SER A 419 43.34 -33.11 -5.16
N LEU A 420 42.01 -33.12 -5.29
CA LEU A 420 41.24 -34.33 -5.55
C LEU A 420 41.38 -34.80 -7.01
N LEU A 421 41.42 -33.88 -7.98
CA LEU A 421 41.71 -34.21 -9.38
C LEU A 421 43.14 -34.75 -9.55
N ASP A 422 44.14 -34.13 -8.92
CA ASP A 422 45.53 -34.62 -8.90
C ASP A 422 45.65 -36.02 -8.26
N SER A 423 44.75 -36.34 -7.33
CA SER A 423 44.67 -37.65 -6.68
C SER A 423 43.92 -38.71 -7.50
N GLY A 424 43.42 -38.35 -8.70
CA GLY A 424 42.75 -39.25 -9.63
C GLY A 424 41.22 -39.28 -9.54
N ALA A 425 40.58 -38.30 -8.87
CA ALA A 425 39.13 -38.17 -8.90
C ALA A 425 38.63 -37.90 -10.33
N SER A 426 37.48 -38.48 -10.70
CA SER A 426 36.92 -38.30 -12.04
C SER A 426 36.12 -37.00 -12.11
N ALA A 427 36.60 -36.02 -12.88
CA ALA A 427 35.91 -34.74 -13.11
C ALA A 427 34.49 -34.91 -13.69
N ASN A 428 34.24 -36.02 -14.37
CA ASN A 428 33.01 -36.34 -15.09
C ASN A 428 32.11 -37.33 -14.36
N GLN A 429 32.45 -37.70 -13.12
CA GLN A 429 31.58 -38.57 -12.36
C GLN A 429 30.26 -37.86 -12.05
N GLN A 430 29.18 -38.56 -12.36
CA GLN A 430 27.83 -38.14 -11.98
C GLN A 430 27.57 -38.46 -10.51
N HIS A 431 27.08 -37.46 -9.78
CA HIS A 431 26.51 -37.56 -8.44
C HIS A 431 25.00 -37.90 -8.53
N ASN A 432 24.28 -37.71 -7.44
CA ASN A 432 22.83 -37.68 -7.40
C ASN A 432 22.26 -36.73 -8.47
N ASP A 433 21.15 -37.14 -9.05
CA ASP A 433 20.48 -36.43 -10.15
C ASP A 433 21.40 -36.17 -11.36
N ASP A 434 22.34 -37.09 -11.63
CA ASP A 434 23.27 -37.04 -12.76
C ASP A 434 24.14 -35.76 -12.78
N ARG A 435 24.24 -35.05 -11.65
CA ARG A 435 24.99 -33.78 -11.57
C ARG A 435 26.49 -34.04 -11.48
N THR A 436 27.27 -33.34 -12.30
CA THR A 436 28.74 -33.35 -12.20
C THR A 436 29.23 -32.28 -11.22
N ALA A 437 30.48 -32.40 -10.79
CA ALA A 437 31.14 -31.36 -10.00
C ALA A 437 31.14 -29.99 -10.71
N LEU A 438 31.26 -29.98 -12.05
CA LEU A 438 31.18 -28.76 -12.85
C LEU A 438 29.80 -28.08 -12.74
N ILE A 439 28.71 -28.86 -12.80
CA ILE A 439 27.35 -28.34 -12.61
C ILE A 439 27.16 -27.78 -11.19
N ALA A 440 27.73 -28.43 -10.17
CA ALA A 440 27.68 -27.94 -8.79
C ALA A 440 28.41 -26.60 -8.61
N ALA A 441 29.66 -26.52 -9.09
CA ALA A 441 30.44 -25.27 -9.05
C ALA A 441 29.76 -24.15 -9.84
N ALA A 442 29.21 -24.47 -11.01
CA ALA A 442 28.49 -23.51 -11.85
C ALA A 442 27.20 -23.01 -11.19
N SER A 443 26.47 -23.87 -10.47
CA SER A 443 25.31 -23.46 -9.68
C SER A 443 25.68 -22.53 -8.53
N GLY A 444 26.85 -22.73 -7.92
CA GLY A 444 27.36 -21.93 -6.80
C GLY A 444 27.96 -20.58 -7.20
N GLY A 445 28.31 -20.40 -8.49
CA GLY A 445 29.01 -19.21 -8.97
C GLY A 445 30.51 -19.25 -8.70
N HIS A 446 31.09 -20.43 -8.49
CA HIS A 446 32.47 -20.60 -8.05
C HIS A 446 33.43 -20.65 -9.24
N VAL A 447 33.80 -19.47 -9.76
CA VAL A 447 34.64 -19.31 -10.96
C VAL A 447 35.95 -20.11 -10.87
N ASP A 448 36.70 -19.97 -9.78
CA ASP A 448 37.99 -20.65 -9.61
C ASP A 448 37.83 -22.18 -9.62
N ALA A 449 36.76 -22.71 -9.01
CA ALA A 449 36.49 -24.14 -9.02
C ALA A 449 36.06 -24.64 -10.40
N VAL A 450 35.30 -23.83 -11.15
CA VAL A 450 34.95 -24.10 -12.55
C VAL A 450 36.21 -24.17 -13.42
N ASP A 451 37.12 -23.19 -13.31
CA ASP A 451 38.38 -23.19 -14.06
C ASP A 451 39.22 -24.44 -13.76
N VAL A 452 39.40 -24.79 -12.49
CA VAL A 452 40.15 -25.99 -12.08
C VAL A 452 39.51 -27.27 -12.62
N LEU A 453 38.18 -27.39 -12.58
CA LEU A 453 37.46 -28.56 -13.11
C LEU A 453 37.64 -28.68 -14.64
N LEU A 454 37.57 -27.56 -15.36
CA LEU A 454 37.77 -27.54 -16.81
C LEU A 454 39.20 -27.84 -17.22
N ASP A 455 40.18 -27.37 -16.44
CA ASP A 455 41.59 -27.74 -16.61
C ASP A 455 41.82 -29.24 -16.33
N GLY A 456 41.00 -29.83 -15.46
CA GLY A 456 40.94 -31.27 -15.19
C GLY A 456 40.07 -32.09 -16.14
N GLU A 457 39.83 -31.60 -17.36
CA GLU A 457 39.06 -32.28 -18.43
C GLU A 457 37.59 -32.59 -18.05
N ALA A 458 36.96 -31.75 -17.23
CA ALA A 458 35.50 -31.79 -17.05
C ALA A 458 34.77 -31.53 -18.38
N ASP A 459 33.75 -32.34 -18.66
CA ASP A 459 32.89 -32.27 -19.83
C ASP A 459 31.91 -31.10 -19.67
N LEU A 460 32.11 -30.07 -20.49
CA LEU A 460 31.27 -28.87 -20.57
C LEU A 460 29.81 -29.21 -20.87
N GLU A 461 29.58 -30.27 -21.64
CA GLU A 461 28.26 -30.67 -22.15
C GLU A 461 27.63 -31.81 -21.35
N ALA A 462 28.23 -32.17 -20.21
CA ALA A 462 27.62 -33.09 -19.26
C ALA A 462 26.26 -32.55 -18.81
N LYS A 463 25.27 -33.44 -18.76
CA LYS A 463 23.88 -33.11 -18.45
C LYS A 463 23.43 -33.75 -17.14
N ASP A 464 22.68 -33.00 -16.34
CA ASP A 464 21.93 -33.54 -15.21
C ASP A 464 20.64 -34.26 -15.67
N VAL A 465 19.81 -34.78 -14.74
CA VAL A 465 18.56 -35.50 -15.11
C VAL A 465 17.57 -34.63 -15.89
N ARG A 466 17.68 -33.31 -15.77
CA ARG A 466 16.83 -32.35 -16.49
C ARG A 466 17.45 -31.96 -17.83
N GLY A 467 18.53 -32.62 -18.24
CA GLY A 467 19.24 -32.30 -19.47
C GLY A 467 20.01 -30.98 -19.40
N ALA A 468 20.18 -30.39 -18.21
CA ALA A 468 20.81 -29.09 -18.05
C ALA A 468 22.34 -29.24 -17.97
N THR A 469 23.04 -28.47 -18.80
CA THR A 469 24.50 -28.32 -18.76
C THR A 469 24.92 -27.28 -17.72
N ALA A 470 26.22 -27.18 -17.44
CA ALA A 470 26.75 -26.17 -16.52
C ALA A 470 26.36 -24.75 -16.96
N LEU A 471 26.34 -24.46 -18.27
CA LEU A 471 25.94 -23.17 -18.83
C LEU A 471 24.47 -22.85 -18.53
N LEU A 472 23.57 -23.81 -18.76
CA LEU A 472 22.14 -23.68 -18.47
C LEU A 472 21.88 -23.42 -16.98
N VAL A 473 22.58 -24.14 -16.10
CA VAL A 473 22.44 -23.97 -14.65
C VAL A 473 22.98 -22.62 -14.20
N ALA A 474 24.18 -22.23 -14.64
CA ALA A 474 24.77 -20.92 -14.34
C ALA A 474 23.85 -19.77 -14.80
N ALA A 475 23.29 -19.89 -16.02
CA ALA A 475 22.37 -18.90 -16.57
C ALA A 475 21.07 -18.80 -15.76
N SER A 476 20.48 -19.92 -15.36
CA SER A 476 19.27 -19.95 -14.51
C SER A 476 19.50 -19.34 -13.11
N LYS A 477 20.74 -19.37 -12.61
CA LYS A 477 21.16 -18.84 -11.31
C LYS A 477 21.72 -17.42 -11.37
N GLY A 478 21.93 -16.87 -12.56
CA GLY A 478 22.44 -15.51 -12.74
C GLY A 478 23.94 -15.36 -12.53
N GLN A 479 24.70 -16.46 -12.64
CA GLN A 479 26.15 -16.48 -12.39
C GLN A 479 26.93 -16.01 -13.62
N ALA A 480 26.94 -14.69 -13.86
CA ALA A 480 27.51 -14.11 -15.08
C ALA A 480 28.99 -14.43 -15.31
N ASP A 481 29.82 -14.37 -14.27
CA ASP A 481 31.26 -14.65 -14.39
C ASP A 481 31.51 -16.11 -14.79
N VAL A 482 30.73 -17.05 -14.24
CA VAL A 482 30.79 -18.46 -14.63
C VAL A 482 30.30 -18.66 -16.06
N VAL A 483 29.22 -18.00 -16.46
CA VAL A 483 28.72 -18.04 -17.84
C VAL A 483 29.80 -17.55 -18.81
N ASP A 484 30.51 -16.48 -18.46
CA ASP A 484 31.60 -15.94 -19.28
C ASP A 484 32.71 -16.98 -19.49
N VAL A 485 33.20 -17.57 -18.39
CA VAL A 485 34.24 -18.61 -18.44
C VAL A 485 33.79 -19.83 -19.23
N LEU A 486 32.57 -20.33 -19.03
CA LEU A 486 32.06 -21.49 -19.76
C LEU A 486 32.00 -21.24 -21.27
N LEU A 487 31.57 -20.05 -21.70
CA LEU A 487 31.52 -19.68 -23.11
C LEU A 487 32.92 -19.47 -23.71
N ASP A 488 33.83 -18.85 -22.96
CA ASP A 488 35.23 -18.69 -23.39
C ASP A 488 35.94 -20.06 -23.54
N ARG A 489 35.49 -21.07 -22.78
CA ARG A 489 35.95 -22.47 -22.88
C ARG A 489 35.22 -23.29 -23.94
N GLY A 490 34.26 -22.68 -24.66
CA GLY A 490 33.60 -23.28 -25.81
C GLY A 490 32.35 -24.10 -25.50
N ALA A 491 31.66 -23.83 -24.38
CA ALA A 491 30.34 -24.40 -24.12
C ALA A 491 29.35 -24.07 -25.26
N ASP A 492 28.47 -25.02 -25.59
CA ASP A 492 27.43 -24.84 -26.59
C ASP A 492 26.39 -23.81 -26.12
N LEU A 493 26.43 -22.62 -26.73
CA LEU A 493 25.54 -21.51 -26.45
C LEU A 493 24.06 -21.87 -26.63
N GLU A 494 23.76 -22.77 -27.56
CA GLU A 494 22.41 -23.20 -27.92
C GLU A 494 22.03 -24.56 -27.33
N ALA A 495 22.79 -25.03 -26.32
CA ALA A 495 22.47 -26.23 -25.58
C ALA A 495 21.05 -26.15 -25.00
N ARG A 496 20.35 -27.29 -25.06
CA ARG A 496 18.96 -27.42 -24.61
C ARG A 496 18.80 -28.46 -23.52
N ASN A 497 18.01 -28.08 -22.51
CA ASN A 497 17.52 -29.00 -21.48
C ASN A 497 16.32 -29.84 -21.99
N VAL A 498 15.76 -30.71 -21.13
CA VAL A 498 14.62 -31.58 -21.50
C VAL A 498 13.36 -30.81 -21.89
N ASP A 499 13.22 -29.58 -21.39
CA ASP A 499 12.15 -28.65 -21.72
C ASP A 499 12.44 -27.88 -23.02
N GLY A 500 13.57 -28.14 -23.67
CA GLY A 500 14.02 -27.48 -24.89
C GLY A 500 14.50 -26.04 -24.68
N ARG A 501 14.68 -25.60 -23.43
CA ARG A 501 15.10 -24.23 -23.10
C ARG A 501 16.60 -24.07 -23.27
N THR A 502 16.99 -22.93 -23.83
CA THR A 502 18.38 -22.48 -23.95
C THR A 502 18.80 -21.65 -22.73
N ALA A 503 20.09 -21.36 -22.60
CA ALA A 503 20.61 -20.50 -21.54
C ALA A 503 19.94 -19.11 -21.55
N LEU A 504 19.65 -18.58 -22.74
CA LEU A 504 18.96 -17.28 -22.90
C LEU A 504 17.53 -17.32 -22.31
N ILE A 505 16.79 -18.41 -22.55
CA ILE A 505 15.43 -18.57 -22.00
C ILE A 505 15.46 -18.72 -20.48
N GLU A 506 16.39 -19.51 -19.92
CA GLU A 506 16.53 -19.66 -18.46
C GLU A 506 16.95 -18.34 -17.78
N ALA A 507 17.86 -17.58 -18.39
CA ALA A 507 18.25 -16.26 -17.90
C ALA A 507 17.08 -15.26 -17.94
N ALA A 508 16.25 -15.30 -19.01
CA ALA A 508 15.07 -14.46 -19.12
C ALA A 508 13.99 -14.80 -18.09
N LEU A 509 13.73 -16.09 -17.84
CA LEU A 509 12.82 -16.55 -16.80
C LEU A 509 13.26 -16.11 -15.40
N GLY A 510 14.58 -16.12 -15.15
CA GLY A 510 15.18 -15.66 -13.89
C GLY A 510 15.34 -14.14 -13.75
N GLY A 511 15.21 -13.38 -14.85
CA GLY A 511 15.41 -11.93 -14.86
C GLY A 511 16.88 -11.51 -14.77
N HIS A 512 17.81 -12.40 -15.13
CA HIS A 512 19.25 -12.20 -14.98
C HIS A 512 19.81 -11.35 -16.12
N VAL A 513 19.61 -10.04 -16.04
CA VAL A 513 19.93 -9.06 -17.10
C VAL A 513 21.38 -9.13 -17.54
N HIS A 514 22.32 -9.31 -16.61
CA HIS A 514 23.75 -9.35 -16.97
C HIS A 514 24.11 -10.59 -17.78
N VAL A 515 23.59 -11.75 -17.38
CA VAL A 515 23.71 -13.01 -18.14
C VAL A 515 23.05 -12.87 -19.51
N LEU A 516 21.85 -12.28 -19.58
CA LEU A 516 21.16 -12.03 -20.85
C LEU A 516 22.01 -11.21 -21.80
N GLY A 517 22.53 -10.07 -21.33
CA GLY A 517 23.40 -9.20 -22.13
C GLY A 517 24.61 -9.96 -22.65
N LEU A 518 25.27 -10.72 -21.80
CA LEU A 518 26.44 -11.53 -22.17
C LEU A 518 26.10 -12.58 -23.23
N LEU A 519 25.02 -13.35 -23.05
CA LEU A 519 24.59 -14.36 -24.02
C LEU A 519 24.25 -13.74 -25.39
N LEU A 520 23.59 -12.58 -25.39
CA LEU A 520 23.23 -11.85 -26.61
C LEU A 520 24.46 -11.27 -27.31
N ASP A 521 25.41 -10.72 -26.55
CA ASP A 521 26.69 -10.24 -27.08
C ASP A 521 27.51 -11.39 -27.70
N ARG A 522 27.34 -12.61 -27.19
CA ARG A 522 27.95 -13.85 -27.73
C ARG A 522 27.15 -14.47 -28.89
N GLY A 523 26.05 -13.83 -29.30
CA GLY A 523 25.29 -14.19 -30.50
C GLY A 523 24.22 -15.27 -30.27
N ALA A 524 23.68 -15.38 -29.05
CA ALA A 524 22.57 -16.31 -28.77
C ALA A 524 21.35 -15.99 -29.65
N ASP A 525 20.65 -17.04 -30.09
CA ASP A 525 19.43 -16.88 -30.88
C ASP A 525 18.29 -16.32 -30.01
N VAL A 526 17.98 -15.05 -30.22
CA VAL A 526 16.90 -14.30 -29.53
C VAL A 526 15.54 -14.99 -29.69
N GLU A 527 15.33 -15.64 -30.84
CA GLU A 527 14.06 -16.28 -31.21
C GLU A 527 14.05 -17.79 -30.99
N ALA A 528 15.05 -18.32 -30.28
CA ALA A 528 15.05 -19.72 -29.87
C ALA A 528 13.77 -20.04 -29.10
N LYS A 529 13.11 -21.13 -29.49
CA LYS A 529 11.86 -21.60 -28.87
C LYS A 529 12.07 -22.87 -28.08
N ASP A 530 11.48 -22.94 -26.89
CA ASP A 530 11.37 -24.19 -26.12
C ASP A 530 10.32 -25.15 -26.69
N ILE A 531 10.09 -26.30 -26.04
CA ILE A 531 9.12 -27.29 -26.54
C ILE A 531 7.66 -26.79 -26.54
N TRP A 532 7.37 -25.74 -25.78
CA TRP A 532 6.07 -25.10 -25.71
C TRP A 532 5.97 -23.88 -26.64
N GLY A 533 6.99 -23.61 -27.45
CA GLY A 533 7.04 -22.45 -28.34
C GLY A 533 7.40 -21.15 -27.62
N GLY A 534 7.81 -21.22 -26.35
CA GLY A 534 8.23 -20.08 -25.54
C GLY A 534 9.59 -19.55 -25.97
N THR A 535 9.68 -18.25 -26.23
CA THR A 535 10.93 -17.51 -26.47
C THR A 535 11.46 -16.90 -25.17
N ALA A 536 12.67 -16.35 -25.20
CA ALA A 536 13.22 -15.61 -24.06
C ALA A 536 12.31 -14.43 -23.66
N LEU A 537 11.71 -13.72 -24.63
CA LEU A 537 10.78 -12.63 -24.36
C LEU A 537 9.52 -13.11 -23.62
N LEU A 538 8.95 -14.25 -24.03
CA LEU A 538 7.83 -14.89 -23.33
C LEU A 538 8.20 -15.33 -21.90
N GLY A 539 9.43 -15.84 -21.69
CA GLY A 539 9.96 -16.17 -20.37
C GLY A 539 10.10 -14.95 -19.45
N GLY A 540 10.68 -13.86 -19.96
CA GLY A 540 10.79 -12.58 -19.25
C GLY A 540 9.42 -11.98 -18.89
N ALA A 541 8.45 -12.10 -19.81
CA ALA A 541 7.07 -11.66 -19.60
C ALA A 541 6.36 -12.48 -18.51
N TYR A 542 6.57 -13.79 -18.49
CA TYR A 542 6.03 -14.68 -17.47
C TYR A 542 6.61 -14.41 -16.06
N GLY A 543 7.89 -14.02 -15.99
CA GLY A 543 8.57 -13.63 -14.75
C GLY A 543 8.31 -12.18 -14.31
N GLY A 544 7.84 -11.32 -15.22
CA GLY A 544 7.61 -9.90 -14.96
C GLY A 544 8.88 -9.06 -14.94
N HIS A 545 9.94 -9.52 -15.58
CA HIS A 545 11.27 -8.91 -15.50
C HIS A 545 11.42 -7.77 -16.51
N VAL A 546 11.00 -6.57 -16.13
CA VAL A 546 10.93 -5.37 -16.99
C VAL A 546 12.24 -5.06 -17.70
N THR A 547 13.37 -5.09 -16.97
CA THR A 547 14.69 -4.78 -17.56
C THR A 547 15.14 -5.85 -18.55
N ALA A 548 14.84 -7.12 -18.29
CA ALA A 548 15.13 -8.21 -19.21
C ALA A 548 14.29 -8.09 -20.50
N LEU A 549 13.00 -7.76 -20.37
CA LEU A 549 12.12 -7.48 -21.51
C LEU A 549 12.64 -6.33 -22.36
N GLY A 550 13.01 -5.22 -21.71
CA GLY A 550 13.56 -4.04 -22.39
C GLY A 550 14.80 -4.41 -23.21
N LEU A 551 15.76 -5.12 -22.58
CA LEU A 551 16.99 -5.54 -23.24
C LEU A 551 16.73 -6.50 -24.41
N LEU A 552 15.85 -7.49 -24.24
CA LEU A 552 15.49 -8.43 -25.33
C LEU A 552 14.85 -7.71 -26.53
N LEU A 553 13.93 -6.78 -26.27
CA LEU A 553 13.31 -5.98 -27.33
C LEU A 553 14.31 -5.06 -28.03
N ASP A 554 15.22 -4.45 -27.27
CA ASP A 554 16.28 -3.59 -27.81
C ASP A 554 17.27 -4.41 -28.67
N CYS A 555 17.45 -5.69 -28.36
CA CYS A 555 18.22 -6.66 -29.15
C CYS A 555 17.40 -7.33 -30.28
N GLY A 556 16.18 -6.87 -30.56
CA GLY A 556 15.41 -7.27 -31.74
C GLY A 556 14.45 -8.45 -31.54
N ALA A 557 14.10 -8.80 -30.30
CA ALA A 557 13.09 -9.82 -30.03
C ALA A 557 11.73 -9.46 -30.64
N GLU A 558 11.01 -10.44 -31.19
CA GLU A 558 9.68 -10.27 -31.76
C GLU A 558 8.65 -9.97 -30.65
N LEU A 559 8.17 -8.72 -30.59
CA LEU A 559 7.21 -8.25 -29.59
C LEU A 559 5.94 -9.11 -29.52
N GLU A 560 5.49 -9.60 -30.68
CA GLU A 560 4.27 -10.40 -30.84
C GLU A 560 4.56 -11.92 -30.94
N ALA A 561 5.72 -12.36 -30.46
CA ALA A 561 6.08 -13.78 -30.43
C ALA A 561 4.98 -14.61 -29.74
N LYS A 562 4.57 -15.71 -30.38
CA LYS A 562 3.52 -16.60 -29.87
C LYS A 562 4.07 -17.96 -29.47
N ASP A 563 3.62 -18.42 -28.31
CA ASP A 563 3.80 -19.81 -27.88
C ASP A 563 2.85 -20.78 -28.61
N ASN A 564 2.92 -22.06 -28.25
CA ASN A 564 2.09 -23.10 -28.86
C ASN A 564 0.59 -22.95 -28.56
N TRP A 565 0.19 -22.10 -27.60
CA TRP A 565 -1.21 -21.76 -27.33
C TRP A 565 -1.63 -20.45 -28.00
N GLY A 566 -0.70 -19.76 -28.65
CA GLY A 566 -0.94 -18.47 -29.29
C GLY A 566 -0.84 -17.29 -28.33
N CYS A 567 -0.33 -17.50 -27.11
CA CYS A 567 -0.19 -16.43 -26.12
C CYS A 567 1.00 -15.53 -26.48
N THR A 568 0.79 -14.22 -26.40
CA THR A 568 1.82 -13.18 -26.60
C THR A 568 2.47 -12.79 -25.26
N PRO A 569 3.62 -12.08 -25.26
CA PRO A 569 4.22 -11.54 -24.02
C PRO A 569 3.25 -10.65 -23.23
N LEU A 570 2.42 -9.86 -23.93
CA LEU A 570 1.38 -9.02 -23.32
C LEU A 570 0.33 -9.86 -22.57
N MET A 571 -0.09 -10.98 -23.14
CA MET A 571 -1.00 -11.90 -22.49
C MET A 571 -0.39 -12.57 -21.25
N GLN A 572 0.87 -13.00 -21.33
CA GLN A 572 1.57 -13.63 -20.21
C GLN A 572 1.75 -12.67 -19.03
N THR A 573 2.15 -11.42 -19.29
CA THR A 573 2.25 -10.37 -18.26
C THR A 573 0.89 -10.06 -17.64
N ALA A 574 -0.18 -9.97 -18.45
CA ALA A 574 -1.54 -9.73 -17.97
C ALA A 574 -2.08 -10.88 -17.10
N PHE A 575 -1.85 -12.13 -17.51
CA PHE A 575 -2.22 -13.33 -16.76
C PHE A 575 -1.55 -13.39 -15.37
N ARG A 576 -0.27 -13.03 -15.30
CA ARG A 576 0.51 -13.01 -14.06
C ARG A 576 0.27 -11.76 -13.22
N GLY A 577 -0.20 -10.67 -13.84
CA GLY A 577 -0.46 -9.38 -13.20
C GLY A 577 0.79 -8.51 -13.05
N HIS A 578 1.78 -8.67 -13.94
CA HIS A 578 3.02 -7.88 -13.90
C HIS A 578 2.81 -6.52 -14.59
N VAL A 579 2.29 -5.55 -13.84
CA VAL A 579 1.81 -4.26 -14.36
C VAL A 579 2.91 -3.44 -15.07
N GLU A 580 4.11 -3.35 -14.49
CA GLU A 580 5.22 -2.57 -15.09
C GLU A 580 5.72 -3.21 -16.39
N ALA A 581 5.77 -4.54 -16.44
CA ALA A 581 6.12 -5.27 -17.65
C ALA A 581 5.03 -5.15 -18.73
N LEU A 582 3.77 -5.18 -18.31
CA LEU A 582 2.61 -4.96 -19.16
C LEU A 582 2.62 -3.55 -19.76
N GLU A 583 2.93 -2.53 -18.93
CA GLU A 583 3.08 -1.15 -19.34
C GLU A 583 4.18 -0.98 -20.38
N LEU A 584 5.37 -1.53 -20.12
CA LEU A 584 6.48 -1.52 -21.08
C LEU A 584 6.07 -2.11 -22.44
N LEU A 585 5.41 -3.26 -22.45
CA LEU A 585 4.99 -3.92 -23.71
C LEU A 585 3.95 -3.09 -24.47
N LEU A 586 3.00 -2.46 -23.77
CA LEU A 586 2.03 -1.54 -24.38
C LEU A 586 2.72 -0.29 -24.94
N ASP A 587 3.69 0.26 -24.22
CA ASP A 587 4.47 1.43 -24.66
C ASP A 587 5.33 1.13 -25.89
N ARG A 588 5.77 -0.12 -26.04
CA ARG A 588 6.48 -0.63 -27.24
C ARG A 588 5.54 -0.98 -28.40
N GLY A 589 4.23 -0.77 -28.23
CA GLY A 589 3.23 -0.94 -29.29
C GLY A 589 2.65 -2.35 -29.39
N GLY A 590 2.65 -3.13 -28.30
CA GLY A 590 2.06 -4.46 -28.28
C GLY A 590 0.56 -4.44 -28.60
N ASP A 591 0.08 -5.42 -29.36
CA ASP A 591 -1.31 -5.52 -29.77
C ASP A 591 -2.20 -5.90 -28.58
N ILE A 592 -2.93 -4.91 -28.06
CA ILE A 592 -3.83 -5.04 -26.91
C ILE A 592 -5.00 -6.00 -27.19
N GLU A 593 -5.38 -6.16 -28.46
CA GLU A 593 -6.49 -7.00 -28.93
C GLU A 593 -6.04 -8.32 -29.54
N ALA A 594 -4.75 -8.65 -29.42
CA ALA A 594 -4.24 -9.95 -29.83
C ALA A 594 -5.07 -11.06 -29.19
N LYS A 595 -5.25 -12.16 -29.92
CA LYS A 595 -5.98 -13.35 -29.47
C LYS A 595 -5.12 -14.60 -29.51
N ASP A 596 -5.23 -15.40 -28.46
CA ASP A 596 -4.69 -16.75 -28.40
C ASP A 596 -5.59 -17.74 -29.16
N LYS A 597 -5.26 -19.04 -29.13
CA LYS A 597 -6.07 -20.10 -29.77
C LYS A 597 -7.45 -20.30 -29.13
N SER A 598 -7.66 -19.83 -27.89
CA SER A 598 -8.95 -19.86 -27.20
C SER A 598 -9.80 -18.62 -27.46
N GLY A 599 -9.28 -17.64 -28.20
CA GLY A 599 -9.91 -16.34 -28.42
C GLY A 599 -9.76 -15.38 -27.24
N SER A 600 -8.91 -15.71 -26.26
CA SER A 600 -8.63 -14.88 -25.09
C SER A 600 -7.69 -13.73 -25.44
N THR A 601 -7.97 -12.54 -24.90
CA THR A 601 -7.13 -11.34 -24.97
C THR A 601 -6.39 -11.14 -23.65
N ALA A 602 -5.46 -10.19 -23.60
CA ALA A 602 -4.79 -9.81 -22.36
C ALA A 602 -5.82 -9.40 -21.27
N LEU A 603 -6.90 -8.72 -21.66
CA LEU A 603 -7.97 -8.29 -20.76
C LEU A 603 -8.74 -9.48 -20.17
N THR A 604 -9.15 -10.46 -21.00
CA THR A 604 -9.88 -11.63 -20.51
C THR A 604 -9.00 -12.50 -19.61
N MET A 605 -7.70 -12.60 -19.89
CA MET A 605 -6.74 -13.31 -19.03
C MET A 605 -6.56 -12.62 -17.68
N ALA A 606 -6.34 -11.30 -17.66
CA ALA A 606 -6.25 -10.52 -16.42
C ALA A 606 -7.53 -10.66 -15.58
N ALA A 607 -8.70 -10.63 -16.22
CA ALA A 607 -9.99 -10.79 -15.57
C ALA A 607 -10.17 -12.17 -14.94
N SER A 608 -9.85 -13.24 -15.68
CA SER A 608 -9.93 -14.63 -15.22
C SER A 608 -9.02 -14.94 -14.00
N LYS A 609 -7.95 -14.16 -13.83
CA LYS A 609 -6.98 -14.29 -12.72
C LYS A 609 -7.11 -13.22 -11.65
N GLY A 610 -8.13 -12.36 -11.74
CA GLY A 610 -8.39 -11.32 -10.76
C GLY A 610 -7.30 -10.26 -10.65
N ARG A 611 -6.58 -9.97 -11.74
CA ARG A 611 -5.46 -9.01 -11.76
C ARG A 611 -6.00 -7.58 -11.90
N VAL A 612 -6.46 -6.99 -10.81
CA VAL A 612 -7.11 -5.66 -10.78
C VAL A 612 -6.29 -4.59 -11.49
N ASP A 613 -5.00 -4.47 -11.15
CA ASP A 613 -4.17 -3.37 -11.65
C ASP A 613 -3.78 -3.55 -13.12
N ALA A 614 -3.54 -4.79 -13.56
CA ALA A 614 -3.32 -5.11 -14.96
C ALA A 614 -4.59 -4.89 -15.80
N LEU A 615 -5.76 -5.29 -15.27
CA LEU A 615 -7.05 -5.01 -15.87
C LEU A 615 -7.27 -3.50 -16.00
N GLY A 616 -7.02 -2.74 -14.93
CA GLY A 616 -7.14 -1.28 -14.93
C GLY A 616 -6.25 -0.63 -15.99
N LEU A 617 -4.98 -1.04 -16.08
CA LEU A 617 -4.06 -0.52 -17.10
C LEU A 617 -4.52 -0.85 -18.52
N LEU A 618 -5.01 -2.07 -18.77
CA LEU A 618 -5.52 -2.44 -20.10
C LEU A 618 -6.76 -1.61 -20.49
N LEU A 619 -7.67 -1.38 -19.55
CA LEU A 619 -8.83 -0.51 -19.77
C LEU A 619 -8.42 0.96 -19.99
N GLU A 620 -7.43 1.45 -19.25
CA GLU A 620 -6.84 2.78 -19.45
C GLU A 620 -6.26 2.95 -20.86
N ARG A 621 -5.68 1.88 -21.41
CA ARG A 621 -5.07 1.86 -22.75
C ARG A 621 -6.07 1.50 -23.86
N GLY A 622 -7.36 1.38 -23.53
CA GLY A 622 -8.44 1.25 -24.50
C GLY A 622 -8.78 -0.18 -24.92
N ALA A 623 -8.46 -1.19 -24.09
CA ALA A 623 -8.85 -2.57 -24.35
C ALA A 623 -10.38 -2.72 -24.47
N ASP A 624 -10.83 -3.52 -25.44
CA ASP A 624 -12.24 -3.79 -25.67
C ASP A 624 -12.84 -4.66 -24.54
N MET A 625 -13.75 -4.08 -23.77
CA MET A 625 -14.46 -4.76 -22.68
C MET A 625 -15.43 -5.84 -23.16
N GLU A 626 -15.90 -5.73 -24.41
CA GLU A 626 -16.86 -6.64 -25.02
C GLU A 626 -16.18 -7.79 -25.77
N ALA A 627 -14.84 -7.84 -25.76
CA ALA A 627 -14.09 -8.94 -26.33
C ALA A 627 -14.49 -10.27 -25.66
N LYS A 628 -14.83 -11.26 -26.50
CA LYS A 628 -15.26 -12.59 -26.07
C LYS A 628 -14.29 -13.66 -26.50
N THR A 629 -14.15 -14.66 -25.63
CA THR A 629 -13.46 -15.93 -25.95
C THR A 629 -14.24 -16.72 -27.00
N ASN A 630 -13.64 -17.79 -27.53
CA ASN A 630 -14.32 -18.71 -28.43
C ASN A 630 -15.52 -19.42 -27.77
N ALA A 631 -15.57 -19.47 -26.43
CA ALA A 631 -16.71 -19.95 -25.66
C ALA A 631 -17.83 -18.89 -25.50
N GLY A 632 -17.60 -17.66 -25.96
CA GLY A 632 -18.56 -16.56 -25.87
C GLY A 632 -18.54 -15.80 -24.55
N GLU A 633 -17.55 -16.07 -23.69
CA GLU A 633 -17.42 -15.46 -22.36
C GLU A 633 -16.71 -14.11 -22.47
N SER A 634 -17.29 -13.07 -21.87
CA SER A 634 -16.65 -11.77 -21.73
C SER A 634 -15.63 -11.76 -20.59
N ALA A 635 -14.78 -10.73 -20.52
CA ALA A 635 -13.90 -10.53 -19.37
C ALA A 635 -14.68 -10.42 -18.04
N GLN A 636 -15.88 -9.82 -18.06
CA GLN A 636 -16.73 -9.74 -16.86
C GLN A 636 -17.28 -11.11 -16.43
N ASP A 637 -17.68 -11.95 -17.39
CA ASP A 637 -18.15 -13.31 -17.10
C ASP A 637 -17.06 -14.15 -16.47
N LEU A 638 -15.85 -14.11 -17.05
CA LEU A 638 -14.68 -14.83 -16.54
C LEU A 638 -14.28 -14.34 -15.15
N ALA A 639 -14.31 -13.03 -14.88
CA ALA A 639 -14.04 -12.49 -13.55
C ALA A 639 -15.08 -13.00 -12.53
N ARG A 640 -16.36 -13.03 -12.89
CA ARG A 640 -17.43 -13.51 -12.01
C ARG A 640 -17.29 -15.00 -11.71
N GLU A 641 -17.02 -15.83 -12.72
CA GLU A 641 -16.83 -17.27 -12.57
C GLU A 641 -15.57 -17.62 -11.76
N ALA A 642 -14.50 -16.84 -11.91
CA ALA A 642 -13.28 -16.98 -11.13
C ALA A 642 -13.42 -16.50 -9.67
N GLY A 643 -14.57 -15.94 -9.27
CA GLY A 643 -14.81 -15.46 -7.90
C GLY A 643 -14.40 -14.01 -7.66
N HIS A 644 -14.33 -13.19 -8.70
CA HIS A 644 -13.97 -11.76 -8.67
C HIS A 644 -15.10 -10.84 -9.20
N PRO A 645 -16.35 -10.91 -8.68
CA PRO A 645 -17.50 -10.18 -9.24
C PRO A 645 -17.39 -8.64 -9.15
N GLY A 646 -16.52 -8.10 -8.28
CA GLY A 646 -16.28 -6.66 -8.15
C GLY A 646 -15.01 -6.15 -8.84
N LEU A 647 -14.34 -6.99 -9.65
CA LEU A 647 -13.02 -6.68 -10.21
C LEU A 647 -13.01 -5.38 -11.02
N PHE A 648 -14.00 -5.21 -11.90
CA PHE A 648 -14.13 -4.03 -12.75
C PHE A 648 -14.45 -2.76 -11.94
N GLN A 649 -15.31 -2.87 -10.92
CA GLN A 649 -15.62 -1.74 -10.04
C GLN A 649 -14.37 -1.29 -9.26
N LEU A 650 -13.57 -2.24 -8.76
CA LEU A 650 -12.30 -1.97 -8.09
C LEU A 650 -11.25 -1.36 -9.04
N ALA A 651 -11.14 -1.88 -10.26
CA ALA A 651 -10.22 -1.35 -11.27
C ALA A 651 -10.57 0.09 -11.65
N LEU A 652 -11.85 0.37 -11.93
CA LEU A 652 -12.33 1.73 -12.22
C LEU A 652 -12.13 2.67 -11.03
N GLN A 653 -12.43 2.23 -9.80
CA GLN A 653 -12.23 3.05 -8.60
C GLN A 653 -10.75 3.43 -8.40
N ARG A 654 -9.81 2.49 -8.66
CA ARG A 654 -8.37 2.75 -8.62
C ARG A 654 -7.91 3.69 -9.73
N GLN A 655 -8.46 3.56 -10.93
CA GLN A 655 -8.21 4.46 -12.05
C GLN A 655 -8.66 5.90 -11.74
N PHE A 656 -9.90 6.09 -11.28
CA PHE A 656 -10.40 7.43 -10.93
C PHE A 656 -9.62 8.09 -9.80
N SER A 657 -9.20 7.32 -8.79
CA SER A 657 -8.37 7.85 -7.71
C SER A 657 -6.96 8.24 -8.18
N ARG A 658 -6.36 7.48 -9.10
CA ARG A 658 -5.09 7.85 -9.75
C ARG A 658 -5.19 9.11 -10.60
N VAL A 659 -6.21 9.21 -11.47
CA VAL A 659 -6.43 10.40 -12.31
C VAL A 659 -6.63 11.65 -11.44
N ARG A 660 -7.47 11.56 -10.40
CA ARG A 660 -7.67 12.67 -9.46
C ARG A 660 -6.39 13.05 -8.70
N ALA A 661 -5.58 12.08 -8.31
CA ALA A 661 -4.29 12.35 -7.66
C ALA A 661 -3.31 13.06 -8.61
N PHE A 662 -3.25 12.63 -9.87
CA PHE A 662 -2.43 13.26 -10.90
C PHE A 662 -2.88 14.70 -11.21
N GLU A 663 -4.19 14.93 -11.37
CA GLU A 663 -4.73 16.28 -11.59
C GLU A 663 -4.50 17.21 -10.39
N ARG A 664 -4.58 16.70 -9.16
CA ARG A 664 -4.21 17.47 -7.96
C ARG A 664 -2.74 17.83 -7.95
N ALA A 665 -1.84 16.88 -8.20
CA ALA A 665 -0.40 17.13 -8.24
C ALA A 665 -0.04 18.20 -9.28
N ARG A 666 -0.62 18.11 -10.48
CA ARG A 666 -0.46 19.12 -11.54
C ARG A 666 -1.03 20.49 -11.14
N GLY A 667 -2.16 20.51 -10.43
CA GLY A 667 -2.76 21.72 -9.89
C GLY A 667 -1.89 22.39 -8.82
N GLU A 668 -1.28 21.60 -7.94
CA GLU A 668 -0.37 22.05 -6.89
C GLU A 668 0.92 22.62 -7.47
N GLU A 669 1.51 21.97 -8.49
CA GLU A 669 2.67 22.50 -9.23
C GLU A 669 2.35 23.84 -9.93
N ALA A 670 1.19 23.94 -10.58
CA ALA A 670 0.76 25.20 -11.22
C ALA A 670 0.52 26.33 -10.21
N LEU A 671 0.00 26.00 -9.01
CA LEU A 671 -0.16 26.94 -7.90
C LEU A 671 1.19 27.36 -7.31
N ALA A 672 2.15 26.44 -7.20
CA ALA A 672 3.50 26.73 -6.73
C ALA A 672 4.23 27.68 -7.69
N ALA A 673 4.15 27.44 -9.00
CA ALA A 673 4.73 28.33 -10.02
C ALA A 673 4.13 29.75 -9.95
N LYS A 674 2.81 29.87 -9.77
CA LYS A 674 2.16 31.19 -9.59
C LYS A 674 2.56 31.90 -8.30
N ARG A 675 2.80 31.15 -7.21
CA ARG A 675 3.29 31.72 -5.95
C ARG A 675 4.69 32.29 -6.12
N GLU A 676 5.57 31.56 -6.80
CA GLU A 676 6.93 32.01 -7.10
C GLU A 676 6.93 33.27 -7.97
N GLU A 677 6.09 33.33 -9.02
CA GLU A 677 5.90 34.55 -9.83
C GLU A 677 5.40 35.74 -8.99
N MET A 678 4.44 35.50 -8.08
CA MET A 678 3.89 36.54 -7.21
C MET A 678 4.92 37.04 -6.19
N GLU A 679 5.72 36.15 -5.61
CA GLU A 679 6.81 36.51 -4.70
C GLU A 679 7.91 37.30 -5.43
N ALA A 680 8.27 36.90 -6.64
CA ALA A 680 9.20 37.65 -7.48
C ALA A 680 8.68 39.06 -7.83
N ALA A 681 7.38 39.19 -8.14
CA ALA A 681 6.75 40.47 -8.39
C ALA A 681 6.70 41.36 -7.12
N LEU A 682 6.45 40.77 -5.96
CA LEU A 682 6.46 41.47 -4.67
C LEU A 682 7.86 41.97 -4.32
N ALA A 683 8.89 41.14 -4.49
CA ALA A 683 10.29 41.53 -4.29
C ALA A 683 10.72 42.66 -5.23
N ALA A 684 10.31 42.60 -6.50
CA ALA A 684 10.54 43.67 -7.47
C ALA A 684 9.86 44.98 -7.05
N ALA A 685 8.62 44.93 -6.56
CA ALA A 685 7.90 46.10 -6.07
C ALA A 685 8.56 46.72 -4.82
N GLN A 686 9.03 45.89 -3.88
CA GLN A 686 9.77 46.35 -2.70
C GLN A 686 11.08 47.06 -3.09
N SER A 687 11.85 46.50 -4.03
CA SER A 687 13.09 47.14 -4.51
C SER A 687 12.85 48.50 -5.19
N ARG A 688 11.73 48.65 -5.92
CA ARG A 688 11.32 49.94 -6.51
C ARG A 688 10.93 50.95 -5.44
N HIS A 689 10.21 50.51 -4.41
CA HIS A 689 9.86 51.38 -3.28
C HIS A 689 11.10 51.84 -2.51
N GLU A 690 12.05 50.95 -2.24
CA GLU A 690 13.31 51.29 -1.55
C GLU A 690 14.17 52.24 -2.37
N SER A 691 14.29 52.03 -3.69
CA SER A 691 15.04 52.93 -4.58
C SER A 691 14.41 54.31 -4.66
N ALA A 692 13.08 54.41 -4.78
CA ALA A 692 12.35 55.67 -4.73
C ALA A 692 12.51 56.40 -3.38
N ALA A 693 12.45 55.66 -2.27
CA ALA A 693 12.68 56.22 -0.93
C ALA A 693 14.11 56.76 -0.77
N ARG A 694 15.13 56.04 -1.27
CA ARG A 694 16.53 56.51 -1.26
C ARG A 694 16.71 57.78 -2.10
N GLU A 695 16.05 57.88 -3.25
CA GLU A 695 16.11 59.08 -4.08
C GLU A 695 15.45 60.29 -3.40
N ALA A 696 14.30 60.09 -2.74
CA ALA A 696 13.64 61.12 -1.95
C ALA A 696 14.51 61.60 -0.78
N ALA A 697 15.17 60.68 -0.06
CA ALA A 697 16.10 61.01 1.01
C ALA A 697 17.29 61.86 0.52
N ARG A 698 17.86 61.52 -0.65
CA ARG A 698 18.92 62.34 -1.28
C ARG A 698 18.44 63.75 -1.63
N LYS A 699 17.23 63.90 -2.15
CA LYS A 699 16.64 65.21 -2.46
C LYS A 699 16.43 66.04 -1.20
N LEU A 700 15.97 65.43 -0.11
CA LEU A 700 15.84 66.11 1.19
C LEU A 700 17.21 66.56 1.71
N GLN A 701 18.23 65.71 1.67
CA GLN A 701 19.59 66.07 2.10
C GLN A 701 20.15 67.26 1.32
N MET A 702 19.98 67.29 0.00
CA MET A 702 20.40 68.44 -0.83
C MET A 702 19.66 69.73 -0.45
N LEU A 703 18.38 69.63 -0.05
CA LEU A 703 17.61 70.79 0.41
C LEU A 703 18.10 71.28 1.77
N THR A 704 18.40 70.39 2.72
CA THR A 704 18.96 70.77 4.03
C THR A 704 20.32 71.45 3.87
N GLU A 705 21.24 70.89 3.09
CA GLU A 705 22.54 71.52 2.83
C GLU A 705 22.41 72.91 2.19
N ARG A 706 21.37 73.12 1.37
CA ARG A 706 21.10 74.42 0.74
C ARG A 706 20.49 75.42 1.74
N ILE A 707 19.65 74.95 2.66
CA ILE A 707 19.14 75.76 3.77
C ILE A 707 20.29 76.18 4.68
N GLU A 708 21.16 75.25 5.09
CA GLU A 708 22.34 75.56 5.92
C GLU A 708 23.27 76.58 5.26
N LYS A 709 23.52 76.45 3.94
CA LYS A 709 24.29 77.45 3.19
C LYS A 709 23.62 78.82 3.15
N LEU A 710 22.29 78.88 3.04
CA LEU A 710 21.55 80.14 3.07
C LEU A 710 21.55 80.77 4.47
N GLU A 711 21.42 79.97 5.52
CA GLU A 711 21.52 80.43 6.91
C GLU A 711 22.92 80.95 7.25
N ALA A 712 23.98 80.26 6.79
CA ALA A 712 25.35 80.71 6.92
C ALA A 712 25.61 82.03 6.16
N ALA A 713 25.04 82.19 4.96
CA ALA A 713 25.12 83.44 4.21
C ALA A 713 24.36 84.58 4.90
N ALA A 714 23.20 84.29 5.51
CA ALA A 714 22.41 85.27 6.26
C ALA A 714 23.06 85.70 7.58
N THR A 715 23.89 84.85 8.19
CA THR A 715 24.68 85.21 9.39
C THR A 715 25.96 85.97 9.06
N ALA A 716 26.45 85.87 7.82
CA ALA A 716 27.62 86.61 7.34
C ALA A 716 27.29 88.01 6.80
N LEU A 717 26.04 88.25 6.40
CA LEU A 717 25.45 89.56 6.10
C LEU A 717 25.07 90.29 7.39
#